data_AF-A0A9E4DL87-F1
#
_entry.id   AF-A0A9E4DL87-F1
#
_cell.length_a   1.000
_cell.length_b   1.000
_cell.length_c   1.000
_cell.angle_alpha   90.00
_cell.angle_beta   90.00
_cell.angle_gamma   90.00
#
_symmetry.space_group_name_H-M   'P 1'
#
loop_
_entity.id
_entity.type
_entity.pdbx_description
1 polymer ?
#
loop_
_entity_poly.entity_id
_entity_poly.type
_entity_poly.pdbx_seq_one_letter_code
_entity_poly.pdbx_strand_id
1 'polypeptide(L)'
;PIAKVAAKLAVGYTLDELRNEITGGVTPASFEPSIDYVVTKVPRFAFEKFPQADARLTTQMKSVGEVMAIGRTFQESLQKALRGLETGKAGLDTAVESAADDVRDLIISEIRQPSAERLWFVADAFRHGMSLDEVHEHTKIDPWFLVQIEDLVREERRVHEGGLDQIDADRMRALKRKGFSDKRIADLLGRKEAVIRQLRYDFGIRPVYKRVDTCAAEFASSTAYMYSTYEEECEADPSDRQKIMVLGGGPNRIGQGIEFDYCCVHAAFAMREDGFETIMVNCNPETVSTDYDTSDRLYFEPLTLEDVLEIVHKENPKGIIVQYGGQTPLKLAEDLEAAGAPIIGTSPDSIDLAEDRERFQKLVEREGLKQPPNRTATDPEQAVTLAAEIGYPLVVRPSYVLGGRAMEIVHDEDDLRRYMREAVKVSNESPVLLDRFLDDAIEVDIDAICDGTDVLIGGIMEHIEQAGVHSGDSACSLPPYTLSASIQDRMREQIRRLAHALKVIGLMNTQFAIKGDEIYLLEVNPRASRTVPFVSKATGRPLAKIAARCMAGKTLKDQGIDGEIIPKHYYVKEAVFPFVKFPGVDTLLGPEMKSTGEVMGVGRTFGEAYAKANEGGSVLLPRSGLALLSVREADRARAVNVARKLKDLGFEVAATRGTCRSITEAGIECRIVNKVKEGRPHIVDMIKNDEFALIINTTEGKQAIIDSASIRRKALQHKVSYTTTISGAEAAVLALQQPDELNVNTLRELHG
;
A
#
# COMPACT_ATOMS: atom_id res chain seq x y z
N PRO A 1 -22.58 -5.08 14.57
CA PRO A 1 -21.24 -5.20 15.21
C PRO A 1 -20.99 -6.62 15.77
N ILE A 2 -20.79 -7.62 14.90
CA ILE A 2 -20.76 -9.05 15.27
C ILE A 2 -19.69 -9.35 16.33
N ALA A 3 -18.45 -8.90 16.14
CA ALA A 3 -17.36 -9.18 17.08
C ALA A 3 -17.60 -8.57 18.48
N LYS A 4 -18.15 -7.35 18.55
CA LYS A 4 -18.50 -6.66 19.81
C LYS A 4 -19.59 -7.42 20.58
N VAL A 5 -20.59 -7.94 19.88
CA VAL A 5 -21.66 -8.79 20.46
C VAL A 5 -21.09 -10.13 20.90
N ALA A 6 -20.31 -10.80 20.06
CA ALA A 6 -19.70 -12.10 20.36
C ALA A 6 -18.78 -12.04 21.60
N ALA A 7 -18.02 -10.96 21.78
CA ALA A 7 -17.18 -10.75 22.96
C ALA A 7 -18.01 -10.67 24.26
N LYS A 8 -19.18 -10.03 24.23
CA LYS A 8 -20.10 -9.97 25.38
C LYS A 8 -20.75 -11.33 25.64
N LEU A 9 -21.16 -12.06 24.60
CA LEU A 9 -21.68 -13.42 24.73
C LEU A 9 -20.67 -14.38 25.39
N ALA A 10 -19.39 -14.26 25.02
CA ALA A 10 -18.33 -15.10 25.56
C ALA A 10 -18.13 -14.95 27.09
N VAL A 11 -18.58 -13.83 27.67
CA VAL A 11 -18.53 -13.58 29.12
C VAL A 11 -19.89 -13.73 29.81
N GLY A 12 -20.85 -14.38 29.14
CA GLY A 12 -22.10 -14.84 29.75
C GLY A 12 -23.37 -14.05 29.41
N TYR A 13 -23.28 -12.98 28.60
CA TYR A 13 -24.48 -12.27 28.14
C TYR A 13 -25.28 -13.10 27.13
N THR A 14 -26.59 -12.89 27.08
CA THR A 14 -27.46 -13.38 26.00
C THR A 14 -27.84 -12.26 25.03
N LEU A 15 -28.33 -12.60 23.82
CA LEU A 15 -28.63 -11.60 22.79
C LEU A 15 -29.74 -10.62 23.19
N ASP A 16 -30.71 -11.07 23.99
CA ASP A 16 -31.84 -10.28 24.50
C ASP A 16 -31.44 -9.29 25.62
N GLU A 17 -30.33 -9.55 26.32
CA GLU A 17 -29.74 -8.63 27.29
C GLU A 17 -28.95 -7.48 26.63
N LEU A 18 -28.51 -7.68 25.39
CA LEU A 18 -27.73 -6.71 24.64
C LEU A 18 -28.62 -5.79 23.82
N ARG A 19 -28.22 -4.52 23.71
CA ARG A 19 -28.93 -3.50 22.94
C ARG A 19 -28.30 -3.29 21.57
N ASN A 20 -29.13 -3.02 20.55
CA ASN A 20 -28.66 -2.63 19.23
C ASN A 20 -28.25 -1.15 19.23
N GLU A 21 -26.96 -0.89 19.07
CA GLU A 21 -26.39 0.46 19.21
C GLU A 21 -26.81 1.40 18.07
N ILE A 22 -27.09 0.87 16.87
CA ILE A 22 -27.46 1.69 15.69
C ILE A 22 -28.86 2.31 15.86
N THR A 23 -29.81 1.57 16.45
CA THR A 23 -31.16 2.07 16.77
C THR A 23 -31.21 2.81 18.11
N GLY A 24 -30.07 3.30 18.61
CA GLY A 24 -29.99 4.02 19.89
C GLY A 24 -30.32 3.15 21.11
N GLY A 25 -30.23 1.82 20.99
CA GLY A 25 -30.55 0.86 22.03
C GLY A 25 -32.04 0.58 22.23
N VAL A 26 -32.90 1.03 21.30
CA VAL A 26 -34.35 0.78 21.34
C VAL A 26 -34.64 -0.72 21.16
N THR A 27 -33.96 -1.37 20.21
CA THR A 27 -34.12 -2.81 19.93
C THR A 27 -33.03 -3.65 20.61
N PRO A 28 -33.29 -4.93 20.93
CA PRO A 28 -32.25 -5.83 21.44
C PRO A 28 -31.31 -6.27 20.31
N ALA A 29 -30.22 -6.97 20.63
CA ALA A 29 -29.35 -7.61 19.64
C ALA A 29 -29.93 -8.95 19.13
N SER A 30 -30.99 -9.48 19.77
CA SER A 30 -31.68 -10.72 19.41
C SER A 30 -32.69 -10.52 18.28
N PHE A 31 -32.23 -10.17 17.09
CA PHE A 31 -33.05 -10.06 15.88
C PHE A 31 -32.23 -10.35 14.63
N GLU A 32 -32.91 -10.57 13.51
CA GLU A 32 -32.28 -10.69 12.20
C GLU A 32 -32.36 -9.33 11.47
N PRO A 33 -31.22 -8.73 11.09
CA PRO A 33 -31.25 -7.46 10.37
C PRO A 33 -31.99 -7.56 9.05
N SER A 34 -32.79 -6.54 8.76
CA SER A 34 -33.37 -6.29 7.44
C SER A 34 -32.70 -5.08 6.83
N ILE A 35 -32.37 -5.15 5.55
CA ILE A 35 -31.76 -4.05 4.80
C ILE A 35 -32.63 -3.72 3.60
N ASP A 36 -32.74 -2.43 3.30
CA ASP A 36 -33.50 -1.88 2.17
C ASP A 36 -32.58 -1.39 1.04
N TYR A 37 -31.38 -1.97 0.99
CA TYR A 37 -30.33 -1.69 0.02
C TYR A 37 -29.58 -2.96 -0.35
N VAL A 38 -28.76 -2.88 -1.40
CA VAL A 38 -27.84 -3.92 -1.83
C VAL A 38 -26.43 -3.51 -1.44
N VAL A 39 -25.68 -4.47 -0.91
CA VAL A 39 -24.25 -4.33 -0.64
C VAL A 39 -23.48 -5.16 -1.66
N THR A 40 -22.43 -4.60 -2.25
CA THR A 40 -21.55 -5.30 -3.18
C THR A 40 -20.11 -5.19 -2.71
N LYS A 41 -19.46 -6.34 -2.60
CA LYS A 41 -18.02 -6.44 -2.32
C LYS A 41 -17.29 -6.87 -3.58
N VAL A 42 -16.16 -6.22 -3.89
CA VAL A 42 -15.25 -6.62 -4.97
C VAL A 42 -13.84 -6.80 -4.42
N PRO A 43 -13.18 -7.96 -4.63
CA PRO A 43 -11.81 -8.17 -4.18
C PRO A 43 -10.78 -7.37 -5.01
N ARG A 44 -9.74 -6.86 -4.34
CA ARG A 44 -8.58 -6.19 -4.94
C ARG A 44 -7.41 -7.16 -5.06
N PHE A 45 -6.77 -7.22 -6.24
CA PHE A 45 -5.64 -8.13 -6.53
C PHE A 45 -4.40 -7.37 -6.97
N ALA A 46 -3.20 -7.82 -6.63
CA ALA A 46 -1.95 -7.16 -7.04
C ALA A 46 -1.08 -8.04 -7.97
N PHE A 47 -1.69 -8.69 -8.97
CA PHE A 47 -0.97 -9.61 -9.87
C PHE A 47 0.14 -8.92 -10.67
N GLU A 48 0.02 -7.62 -10.93
CA GLU A 48 1.05 -6.80 -11.58
C GLU A 48 2.39 -6.83 -10.84
N LYS A 49 2.39 -7.05 -9.52
CA LYS A 49 3.61 -7.18 -8.69
C LYS A 49 4.21 -8.60 -8.72
N PHE A 50 3.50 -9.55 -9.32
CA PHE A 50 3.85 -10.96 -9.37
C PHE A 50 3.68 -11.51 -10.80
N PRO A 51 4.43 -11.01 -11.79
CA PRO A 51 4.23 -11.38 -13.21
C PRO A 51 4.44 -12.88 -13.50
N GLN A 52 5.15 -13.60 -12.62
CA GLN A 52 5.36 -15.05 -12.72
C GLN A 52 4.25 -15.88 -12.07
N ALA A 53 3.32 -15.25 -11.35
CA ALA A 53 2.21 -15.93 -10.71
C ALA A 53 1.12 -16.28 -11.73
N ASP A 54 0.47 -17.42 -11.51
CA ASP A 54 -0.80 -17.70 -12.19
C ASP A 54 -1.88 -16.75 -11.68
N ALA A 55 -2.33 -15.85 -12.55
CA ALA A 55 -3.36 -14.84 -12.28
C ALA A 55 -4.80 -15.38 -12.31
N ARG A 56 -5.00 -16.68 -12.60
CA ARG A 56 -6.33 -17.30 -12.56
C ARG A 56 -6.82 -17.47 -11.13
N LEU A 57 -8.09 -17.16 -10.91
CA LEU A 57 -8.76 -17.29 -9.63
C LEU A 57 -9.18 -18.74 -9.41
N THR A 58 -9.00 -19.21 -8.18
CA THR A 58 -9.26 -20.59 -7.77
C THR A 58 -9.70 -20.61 -6.31
N THR A 59 -9.83 -21.78 -5.71
CA THR A 59 -10.24 -21.96 -4.30
C THR A 59 -9.25 -21.37 -3.30
N GLN A 60 -7.98 -21.23 -3.68
CA GLN A 60 -6.96 -20.52 -2.88
C GLN A 60 -7.05 -19.01 -3.13
N MET A 61 -7.27 -18.24 -2.06
CA MET A 61 -7.29 -16.77 -2.12
C MET A 61 -5.96 -16.19 -2.59
N LYS A 62 -6.05 -15.21 -3.51
CA LYS A 62 -4.94 -14.42 -4.07
C LYS A 62 -5.19 -12.90 -4.00
N SER A 63 -6.35 -12.47 -3.51
CA SER A 63 -6.67 -11.05 -3.28
C SER A 63 -5.89 -10.50 -2.09
N VAL A 64 -5.58 -9.20 -2.14
CA VAL A 64 -4.79 -8.46 -1.14
C VAL A 64 -5.65 -7.48 -0.32
N GLY A 65 -6.93 -7.35 -0.66
CA GLY A 65 -7.91 -6.53 0.03
C GLY A 65 -9.25 -6.56 -0.71
N GLU A 66 -10.15 -5.66 -0.34
CA GLU A 66 -11.50 -5.59 -0.89
C GLU A 66 -12.10 -4.19 -0.73
N VAL A 67 -13.02 -3.86 -1.64
CA VAL A 67 -13.89 -2.68 -1.53
C VAL A 67 -15.31 -3.15 -1.31
N MET A 68 -16.08 -2.39 -0.54
CA MET A 68 -17.52 -2.54 -0.40
C MET A 68 -18.22 -1.27 -0.87
N ALA A 69 -19.42 -1.42 -1.43
CA ALA A 69 -20.30 -0.29 -1.69
C ALA A 69 -21.76 -0.65 -1.38
N ILE A 70 -22.55 0.39 -1.14
CA ILE A 70 -23.97 0.30 -0.85
C ILE A 70 -24.74 1.11 -1.88
N GLY A 71 -25.79 0.53 -2.46
CA GLY A 71 -26.72 1.21 -3.36
C GLY A 71 -28.14 0.69 -3.18
N ARG A 72 -29.16 1.46 -3.57
CA ARG A 72 -30.57 1.05 -3.50
C ARG A 72 -30.91 -0.05 -4.49
N THR A 73 -30.08 -0.23 -5.52
CA THR A 73 -30.19 -1.29 -6.51
C THR A 73 -28.86 -2.01 -6.68
N PHE A 74 -28.88 -3.23 -7.22
CA PHE A 74 -27.65 -3.95 -7.52
C PHE A 74 -26.78 -3.21 -8.55
N GLN A 75 -27.37 -2.63 -9.59
CA GLN A 75 -26.63 -1.85 -10.59
C GLN A 75 -25.89 -0.68 -9.95
N GLU A 76 -26.56 0.08 -9.09
CA GLU A 76 -25.94 1.20 -8.36
C GLU A 76 -24.80 0.72 -7.44
N SER A 77 -25.08 -0.29 -6.62
CA SER A 77 -24.11 -0.86 -5.70
C SER A 77 -22.88 -1.43 -6.41
N LEU A 78 -23.08 -2.14 -7.52
CA LEU A 78 -22.00 -2.70 -8.34
C LEU A 78 -21.12 -1.58 -8.92
N GLN A 79 -21.70 -0.59 -9.59
CA GLN A 79 -20.89 0.46 -10.23
C GLN A 79 -20.14 1.32 -9.20
N LYS A 80 -20.72 1.55 -8.01
CA LYS A 80 -20.01 2.17 -6.88
C LYS A 80 -18.82 1.34 -6.44
N ALA A 81 -18.98 0.03 -6.28
CA ALA A 81 -17.89 -0.87 -5.90
C ALA A 81 -16.78 -0.88 -6.96
N LEU A 82 -17.12 -0.86 -8.26
CA LEU A 82 -16.13 -0.87 -9.34
C LEU A 82 -15.30 0.41 -9.38
N ARG A 83 -15.93 1.59 -9.28
CA ARG A 83 -15.18 2.86 -9.26
C ARG A 83 -14.39 3.07 -7.97
N GLY A 84 -14.87 2.53 -6.85
CA GLY A 84 -14.17 2.52 -5.57
C GLY A 84 -13.07 1.47 -5.45
N LEU A 85 -12.87 0.61 -6.45
CA LEU A 85 -11.85 -0.46 -6.42
C LEU A 85 -10.42 0.08 -6.59
N GLU A 86 -10.28 1.36 -6.97
CA GLU A 86 -9.01 2.04 -7.10
C GLU A 86 -8.06 1.34 -8.09
N THR A 87 -8.61 0.87 -9.21
CA THR A 87 -7.91 0.29 -10.36
C THR A 87 -7.88 1.23 -11.57
N GLY A 88 -8.38 2.47 -11.41
CA GLY A 88 -8.51 3.45 -12.49
C GLY A 88 -9.76 3.28 -13.36
N LYS A 89 -10.60 2.29 -13.04
CA LYS A 89 -11.84 2.00 -13.77
C LYS A 89 -13.00 2.82 -13.21
N ALA A 90 -13.83 3.38 -14.08
CA ALA A 90 -14.96 4.24 -13.72
C ALA A 90 -16.30 3.49 -13.66
N GLY A 91 -16.30 2.21 -14.04
CA GLY A 91 -17.46 1.31 -14.00
C GLY A 91 -17.15 0.02 -14.75
N LEU A 92 -18.02 -0.34 -15.70
CA LEU A 92 -17.79 -1.45 -16.63
C LEU A 92 -16.92 -0.98 -17.80
N ASP A 93 -15.69 -0.52 -17.57
CA ASP A 93 -14.77 -0.12 -18.64
C ASP A 93 -14.54 -1.26 -19.67
N THR A 94 -14.24 -0.89 -20.92
CA THR A 94 -13.95 -1.85 -22.00
C THR A 94 -12.60 -2.52 -21.75
N ALA A 95 -12.54 -3.86 -21.75
CA ALA A 95 -11.28 -4.59 -21.55
C ALA A 95 -10.57 -4.91 -22.88
N VAL A 96 -11.33 -5.10 -23.97
CA VAL A 96 -10.79 -5.39 -25.31
C VAL A 96 -11.30 -4.38 -26.34
N GLU A 97 -10.37 -3.70 -27.02
CA GLU A 97 -10.70 -2.85 -28.18
C GLU A 97 -10.94 -3.70 -29.44
N SER A 98 -11.89 -3.31 -30.29
CA SER A 98 -12.53 -4.15 -31.32
C SER A 98 -11.66 -4.56 -32.53
N ALA A 99 -10.33 -4.54 -32.42
CA ALA A 99 -9.40 -4.62 -33.55
C ALA A 99 -8.67 -5.96 -33.74
N ALA A 100 -8.99 -7.02 -32.98
CA ALA A 100 -8.40 -8.34 -33.20
C ALA A 100 -9.36 -9.28 -33.95
N ASP A 101 -8.84 -10.06 -34.90
CA ASP A 101 -9.64 -11.04 -35.66
C ASP A 101 -10.25 -12.15 -34.76
N ASP A 102 -9.71 -12.33 -33.54
CA ASP A 102 -10.09 -13.39 -32.58
C ASP A 102 -10.71 -12.86 -31.25
N VAL A 103 -11.28 -11.63 -31.22
CA VAL A 103 -11.81 -11.02 -29.97
C VAL A 103 -12.81 -11.92 -29.23
N ARG A 104 -13.70 -12.61 -29.96
CA ARG A 104 -14.71 -13.48 -29.35
C ARG A 104 -14.08 -14.65 -28.59
N ASP A 105 -13.06 -15.27 -29.15
CA ASP A 105 -12.37 -16.40 -28.51
C ASP A 105 -11.59 -15.95 -27.27
N LEU A 106 -10.97 -14.76 -27.31
CA LEU A 106 -10.36 -14.14 -26.14
C LEU A 106 -11.38 -13.91 -25.03
N ILE A 107 -12.53 -13.30 -25.35
CA ILE A 107 -13.61 -13.06 -24.38
C ILE A 107 -14.08 -14.38 -23.77
N ILE A 108 -14.37 -15.39 -24.60
CA ILE A 108 -14.82 -16.72 -24.13
C ILE A 108 -13.77 -17.33 -23.18
N SER A 109 -12.49 -17.25 -23.52
CA SER A 109 -11.39 -17.74 -22.67
C SER A 109 -11.39 -17.06 -21.30
N GLU A 110 -11.46 -15.72 -21.26
CA GLU A 110 -11.41 -14.93 -20.04
C GLU A 110 -12.64 -15.10 -19.14
N ILE A 111 -13.84 -15.22 -19.73
CA ILE A 111 -15.05 -15.45 -18.94
C ILE A 111 -15.17 -16.90 -18.44
N ARG A 112 -14.57 -17.88 -19.13
CA ARG A 112 -14.51 -19.30 -18.70
C ARG A 112 -13.45 -19.56 -17.64
N GLN A 113 -12.31 -18.87 -17.69
CA GLN A 113 -11.20 -19.01 -16.75
C GLN A 113 -11.09 -17.74 -15.91
N PRO A 114 -11.78 -17.69 -14.75
CA PRO A 114 -11.91 -16.46 -13.97
C PRO A 114 -10.56 -15.81 -13.68
N SER A 115 -10.41 -14.55 -14.08
CA SER A 115 -9.30 -13.67 -13.70
C SER A 115 -9.82 -12.52 -12.83
N ALA A 116 -8.91 -11.70 -12.31
CA ALA A 116 -9.29 -10.45 -11.63
C ALA A 116 -10.13 -9.53 -12.54
N GLU A 117 -10.03 -9.69 -13.86
CA GLU A 117 -10.70 -8.82 -14.83
C GLU A 117 -11.99 -9.38 -15.43
N ARG A 118 -12.39 -10.58 -15.01
CA ARG A 118 -13.50 -11.35 -15.62
C ARG A 118 -14.78 -10.54 -15.80
N LEU A 119 -15.15 -9.68 -14.85
CA LEU A 119 -16.38 -8.91 -14.92
C LEU A 119 -16.41 -7.92 -16.11
N TRP A 120 -15.27 -7.32 -16.45
CA TRP A 120 -15.18 -6.44 -17.62
C TRP A 120 -15.27 -7.23 -18.93
N PHE A 121 -14.67 -8.43 -18.98
CA PHE A 121 -14.88 -9.35 -20.10
C PHE A 121 -16.33 -9.85 -20.23
N VAL A 122 -17.06 -9.98 -19.12
CA VAL A 122 -18.51 -10.27 -19.16
C VAL A 122 -19.29 -9.11 -19.78
N ALA A 123 -18.94 -7.86 -19.46
CA ALA A 123 -19.53 -6.70 -20.12
C ALA A 123 -19.17 -6.66 -21.62
N ASP A 124 -17.92 -6.96 -21.98
CA ASP A 124 -17.47 -7.04 -23.38
C ASP A 124 -18.18 -8.15 -24.15
N ALA A 125 -18.51 -9.28 -23.52
CA ALA A 125 -19.31 -10.34 -24.14
C ALA A 125 -20.66 -9.81 -24.66
N PHE A 126 -21.36 -9.02 -23.84
CA PHE A 126 -22.60 -8.36 -24.25
C PHE A 126 -22.38 -7.25 -25.30
N ARG A 127 -21.27 -6.50 -25.21
CA ARG A 127 -20.90 -5.52 -26.25
C ARG A 127 -20.73 -6.18 -27.62
N HIS A 128 -20.17 -7.38 -27.64
CA HIS A 128 -19.95 -8.19 -28.84
C HIS A 128 -21.11 -9.14 -29.18
N GLY A 129 -22.28 -8.93 -28.58
CA GLY A 129 -23.53 -9.58 -28.98
C GLY A 129 -23.70 -11.04 -28.54
N MET A 130 -22.93 -11.52 -27.56
CA MET A 130 -23.20 -12.81 -26.92
C MET A 130 -24.53 -12.76 -26.16
N SER A 131 -25.28 -13.86 -26.17
CA SER A 131 -26.57 -13.93 -25.47
C SER A 131 -26.39 -14.16 -23.97
N LEU A 132 -27.43 -13.85 -23.19
CA LEU A 132 -27.48 -14.13 -21.76
C LEU A 132 -27.16 -15.60 -21.43
N ASP A 133 -27.75 -16.53 -22.18
CA ASP A 133 -27.56 -17.97 -21.99
C ASP A 133 -26.12 -18.41 -22.32
N GLU A 134 -25.52 -17.83 -23.36
CA GLU A 134 -24.13 -18.11 -23.75
C GLU A 134 -23.15 -17.63 -22.68
N VAL A 135 -23.34 -16.40 -22.18
CA VAL A 135 -22.51 -15.85 -21.09
C VAL A 135 -22.71 -16.64 -19.80
N HIS A 136 -23.93 -17.05 -19.47
CA HIS A 136 -24.20 -17.91 -18.33
C HIS A 136 -23.52 -19.28 -18.48
N GLU A 137 -23.58 -19.89 -19.66
CA GLU A 137 -22.98 -21.21 -19.91
C GLU A 137 -21.47 -21.17 -19.65
N HIS A 138 -20.80 -20.12 -20.11
CA HIS A 138 -19.36 -19.96 -19.92
C HIS A 138 -18.98 -19.51 -18.51
N THR A 139 -19.80 -18.70 -17.86
CA THR A 139 -19.43 -18.09 -16.58
C THR A 139 -19.94 -18.83 -15.35
N LYS A 140 -21.09 -19.49 -15.48
CA LYS A 140 -21.94 -19.97 -14.38
C LYS A 140 -22.39 -18.89 -13.39
N ILE A 141 -22.26 -17.61 -13.74
CA ILE A 141 -22.84 -16.50 -12.97
C ILE A 141 -24.35 -16.54 -13.17
N ASP A 142 -25.11 -16.39 -12.09
CA ASP A 142 -26.57 -16.45 -12.14
C ASP A 142 -27.15 -15.44 -13.16
N PRO A 143 -28.11 -15.85 -14.01
CA PRO A 143 -28.73 -14.97 -15.00
C PRO A 143 -29.29 -13.66 -14.41
N TRP A 144 -29.70 -13.64 -13.14
CA TRP A 144 -30.18 -12.44 -12.45
C TRP A 144 -29.14 -11.32 -12.40
N PHE A 145 -27.86 -11.64 -12.20
CA PHE A 145 -26.78 -10.64 -12.24
C PHE A 145 -26.45 -10.26 -13.68
N LEU A 146 -26.41 -11.25 -14.57
CA LEU A 146 -26.01 -11.06 -15.96
C LEU A 146 -26.96 -10.15 -16.74
N VAL A 147 -28.28 -10.28 -16.54
CA VAL A 147 -29.26 -9.40 -17.20
C VAL A 147 -29.12 -7.93 -16.77
N GLN A 148 -28.69 -7.69 -15.53
CA GLN A 148 -28.45 -6.33 -15.03
C GLN A 148 -27.16 -5.73 -15.59
N ILE A 149 -26.12 -6.55 -15.78
CA ILE A 149 -24.88 -6.13 -16.48
C ILE A 149 -25.18 -5.86 -17.95
N GLU A 150 -25.96 -6.73 -18.61
CA GLU A 150 -26.38 -6.53 -20.00
C GLU A 150 -27.18 -5.22 -20.16
N ASP A 151 -28.10 -4.94 -19.24
CA ASP A 151 -28.87 -3.69 -19.24
C ASP A 151 -27.95 -2.46 -19.08
N LEU A 152 -26.95 -2.51 -18.19
CA LEU A 152 -25.94 -1.44 -18.10
C LEU A 152 -25.20 -1.23 -19.43
N VAL A 153 -24.73 -2.31 -20.07
CA VAL A 153 -24.05 -2.25 -21.37
C VAL A 153 -24.96 -1.66 -22.46
N ARG A 154 -26.25 -1.97 -22.45
CA ARG A 154 -27.22 -1.38 -23.37
C ARG A 154 -27.40 0.12 -23.12
N GLU A 155 -27.39 0.56 -21.86
CA GLU A 155 -27.43 1.99 -21.53
C GLU A 155 -26.16 2.72 -21.97
N GLU A 156 -24.97 2.11 -21.82
CA GLU A 156 -23.72 2.67 -22.33
C GLU A 156 -23.78 2.90 -23.85
N ARG A 157 -24.30 1.91 -24.59
CA ARG A 157 -24.49 2.02 -26.04
C ARG A 157 -25.40 3.20 -26.39
N ARG A 158 -26.54 3.34 -25.70
CA ARG A 158 -27.46 4.47 -25.93
C ARG A 158 -26.83 5.83 -25.64
N VAL A 159 -26.01 5.93 -24.59
CA VAL A 159 -25.27 7.17 -24.27
C VAL A 159 -24.26 7.48 -25.38
N HIS A 160 -23.50 6.49 -25.81
CA HIS A 160 -22.50 6.65 -26.87
C HIS A 160 -23.15 7.05 -28.21
N GLU A 161 -24.22 6.37 -28.64
CA GLU A 161 -24.92 6.63 -29.90
C GLU A 161 -25.73 7.94 -29.89
N GLY A 162 -26.35 8.28 -28.75
CA GLY A 162 -27.18 9.47 -28.61
C GLY A 162 -26.39 10.77 -28.48
N GLY A 163 -25.17 10.70 -27.95
CA GLY A 163 -24.35 11.88 -27.68
C GLY A 163 -24.86 12.73 -26.51
N LEU A 164 -24.19 13.86 -26.26
CA LEU A 164 -24.47 14.73 -25.12
C LEU A 164 -25.87 15.39 -25.21
N ASP A 165 -26.32 15.73 -26.42
CA ASP A 165 -27.59 16.45 -26.65
C ASP A 165 -28.83 15.64 -26.26
N GLN A 166 -28.70 14.32 -26.11
CA GLN A 166 -29.78 13.41 -25.68
C GLN A 166 -29.78 13.16 -24.17
N ILE A 167 -28.89 13.80 -23.42
CA ILE A 167 -28.84 13.69 -21.96
C ILE A 167 -29.56 14.89 -21.35
N ASP A 168 -30.88 14.79 -21.28
CA ASP A 168 -31.71 15.67 -20.47
C ASP A 168 -31.66 15.31 -18.97
N ALA A 169 -32.39 16.05 -18.14
CA ALA A 169 -32.44 15.84 -16.70
C ALA A 169 -32.96 14.46 -16.31
N ASP A 170 -34.01 13.96 -16.98
CA ASP A 170 -34.60 12.66 -16.67
C ASP A 170 -33.65 11.53 -17.05
N ARG A 171 -32.98 11.64 -18.21
CA ARG A 171 -31.97 10.68 -18.65
C ARG A 171 -30.76 10.69 -17.75
N MET A 172 -30.26 11.85 -17.36
CA MET A 172 -29.17 11.97 -16.39
C MET A 172 -29.56 11.29 -15.07
N ARG A 173 -30.72 11.60 -14.50
CA ARG A 173 -31.19 10.98 -13.24
C ARG A 173 -31.31 9.46 -13.38
N ALA A 174 -31.82 8.95 -14.50
CA ALA A 174 -31.91 7.51 -14.76
C ALA A 174 -30.53 6.83 -14.80
N LEU A 175 -29.54 7.45 -15.45
CA LEU A 175 -28.16 6.95 -15.46
C LEU A 175 -27.55 6.95 -14.05
N LYS A 176 -27.72 8.06 -13.31
CA LYS A 176 -27.20 8.16 -11.94
C LYS A 176 -27.84 7.14 -10.99
N ARG A 177 -29.14 6.86 -11.11
CA ARG A 177 -29.84 5.77 -10.36
C ARG A 177 -29.34 4.36 -10.68
N LYS A 178 -28.74 4.17 -11.86
CA LYS A 178 -28.05 2.92 -12.24
C LYS A 178 -26.57 2.89 -11.78
N GLY A 179 -26.10 3.93 -11.09
CA GLY A 179 -24.75 4.05 -10.55
C GLY A 179 -23.68 4.53 -11.54
N PHE A 180 -24.05 5.02 -12.72
CA PHE A 180 -23.08 5.56 -13.68
C PHE A 180 -22.34 6.76 -13.06
N SER A 181 -21.00 6.70 -13.05
CA SER A 181 -20.17 7.83 -12.66
C SER A 181 -20.16 8.90 -13.74
N ASP A 182 -19.92 10.15 -13.35
CA ASP A 182 -19.72 11.28 -14.25
C ASP A 182 -18.54 10.98 -15.19
N LYS A 183 -17.49 10.32 -14.67
CA LYS A 183 -16.33 9.86 -15.45
C LYS A 183 -16.72 8.85 -16.53
N ARG A 184 -17.52 7.82 -16.20
CA ARG A 184 -17.92 6.81 -17.18
C ARG A 184 -18.79 7.41 -18.30
N ILE A 185 -19.72 8.29 -17.95
CA ILE A 185 -20.54 9.02 -18.94
C ILE A 185 -19.63 9.89 -19.82
N ALA A 186 -18.64 10.57 -19.23
CA ALA A 186 -17.70 11.40 -19.96
C ALA A 186 -16.85 10.60 -20.95
N ASP A 187 -16.37 9.42 -20.56
CA ASP A 187 -15.59 8.52 -21.41
C ASP A 187 -16.39 8.03 -22.62
N LEU A 188 -17.64 7.64 -22.41
CA LEU A 188 -18.54 7.19 -23.49
C LEU A 188 -18.81 8.29 -24.52
N LEU A 189 -18.76 9.56 -24.10
CA LEU A 189 -19.03 10.74 -24.94
C LEU A 189 -17.77 11.43 -25.48
N GLY A 190 -16.57 10.97 -25.09
CA GLY A 190 -15.32 11.67 -25.38
C GLY A 190 -15.32 13.10 -24.83
N ARG A 191 -15.67 13.27 -23.56
CA ARG A 191 -15.68 14.55 -22.83
C ARG A 191 -14.86 14.46 -21.55
N LYS A 192 -14.61 15.62 -20.92
CA LYS A 192 -14.01 15.68 -19.58
C LYS A 192 -15.09 15.44 -18.52
N GLU A 193 -14.73 14.76 -17.43
CA GLU A 193 -15.62 14.49 -16.29
C GLU A 193 -16.30 15.77 -15.76
N ALA A 194 -15.55 16.87 -15.64
CA ALA A 194 -16.07 18.15 -15.15
C ALA A 194 -17.25 18.69 -15.98
N VAL A 195 -17.33 18.37 -17.28
CA VAL A 195 -18.44 18.79 -18.14
C VAL A 195 -19.72 18.05 -17.75
N ILE A 196 -19.63 16.74 -17.50
CA ILE A 196 -20.78 15.93 -17.09
C ILE A 196 -21.24 16.32 -15.70
N ARG A 197 -20.29 16.56 -14.78
CA ARG A 197 -20.58 17.06 -13.43
C ARG A 197 -21.32 18.40 -13.48
N GLN A 198 -20.86 19.36 -14.28
CA GLN A 198 -21.53 20.65 -14.42
C GLN A 198 -22.94 20.50 -15.01
N LEU A 199 -23.10 19.70 -16.06
CA LEU A 199 -24.43 19.42 -16.65
C LEU A 199 -25.40 18.83 -15.63
N ARG A 200 -24.91 17.89 -14.82
CA ARG A 200 -25.68 17.28 -13.73
C ARG A 200 -26.09 18.33 -12.68
N TYR A 201 -25.22 19.28 -12.36
CA TYR A 201 -25.54 20.40 -11.46
C TYR A 201 -26.54 21.39 -12.05
N ASP A 202 -26.43 21.69 -13.34
CA ASP A 202 -27.37 22.58 -14.04
C ASP A 202 -28.79 21.99 -14.05
N PHE A 203 -28.92 20.66 -14.07
CA PHE A 203 -30.19 19.96 -13.88
C PHE A 203 -30.66 19.82 -12.43
N GLY A 204 -29.88 20.29 -11.45
CA GLY A 204 -30.19 20.14 -10.02
C GLY A 204 -30.15 18.68 -9.54
N ILE A 205 -29.37 17.82 -10.20
CA ILE A 205 -29.29 16.39 -9.87
C ILE A 205 -28.09 16.14 -8.96
N ARG A 206 -28.37 15.86 -7.68
CA ARG A 206 -27.37 15.49 -6.67
C ARG A 206 -27.83 14.23 -5.96
N PRO A 207 -26.91 13.44 -5.38
CA PRO A 207 -27.32 12.30 -4.58
C PRO A 207 -27.99 12.78 -3.30
N VAL A 208 -28.88 11.93 -2.79
CA VAL A 208 -29.29 11.93 -1.40
C VAL A 208 -28.47 10.91 -0.62
N TYR A 209 -28.47 11.03 0.70
CA TYR A 209 -27.77 10.08 1.56
C TYR A 209 -28.79 9.36 2.44
N LYS A 210 -28.67 8.04 2.49
CA LYS A 210 -29.50 7.14 3.30
C LYS A 210 -28.65 6.54 4.41
N ARG A 211 -29.27 6.20 5.54
CA ARG A 211 -28.59 5.61 6.69
C ARG A 211 -28.63 4.08 6.69
N VAL A 212 -27.59 3.49 7.25
CA VAL A 212 -27.58 2.08 7.67
C VAL A 212 -28.19 2.02 9.06
N ASP A 213 -29.29 1.28 9.19
CA ASP A 213 -30.09 1.23 10.43
C ASP A 213 -30.34 -0.20 10.95
N THR A 214 -29.96 -1.23 10.20
CA THR A 214 -30.19 -2.67 10.45
C THR A 214 -31.65 -3.15 10.42
N CYS A 215 -32.62 -2.27 10.17
CA CYS A 215 -34.04 -2.57 10.31
C CYS A 215 -34.91 -2.05 9.16
N ALA A 216 -34.31 -1.63 8.03
CA ALA A 216 -35.03 -1.16 6.85
C ALA A 216 -36.02 -0.02 7.19
N ALA A 217 -35.54 0.97 7.94
CA ALA A 217 -36.27 2.13 8.43
C ALA A 217 -37.47 1.85 9.35
N GLU A 218 -37.65 0.63 9.87
CA GLU A 218 -38.69 0.34 10.86
C GLU A 218 -38.48 1.15 12.16
N PHE A 219 -37.23 1.40 12.51
CA PHE A 219 -36.82 2.22 13.67
C PHE A 219 -35.87 3.33 13.24
N ALA A 220 -35.97 4.48 13.89
CA ALA A 220 -35.04 5.58 13.66
C ALA A 220 -33.62 5.20 14.09
N SER A 221 -32.63 5.52 13.26
CA SER A 221 -31.20 5.37 13.58
C SER A 221 -30.63 6.68 14.11
N SER A 222 -30.02 6.64 15.30
CA SER A 222 -29.24 7.76 15.83
C SER A 222 -27.86 7.87 15.20
N THR A 223 -27.41 6.81 14.50
CA THR A 223 -26.05 6.71 13.95
C THR A 223 -26.00 7.26 12.53
N ALA A 224 -25.08 8.19 12.28
CA ALA A 224 -24.84 8.77 10.96
C ALA A 224 -23.88 7.89 10.13
N TYR A 225 -24.26 6.63 9.89
CA TYR A 225 -23.58 5.74 8.94
C TYR A 225 -24.35 5.78 7.61
N MET A 226 -23.78 6.42 6.59
CA MET A 226 -24.49 6.83 5.39
C MET A 226 -23.87 6.28 4.11
N TYR A 227 -24.70 6.21 3.07
CA TYR A 227 -24.30 5.98 1.68
C TYR A 227 -25.12 6.84 0.72
N SER A 228 -24.54 7.21 -0.42
CA SER A 228 -25.17 8.00 -1.48
C SER A 228 -26.09 7.14 -2.35
N THR A 229 -27.18 7.74 -2.82
CA THR A 229 -28.08 7.19 -3.85
C THR A 229 -28.86 8.30 -4.54
N TYR A 230 -29.47 8.04 -5.69
CA TYR A 230 -30.27 9.03 -6.44
C TYR A 230 -31.78 8.83 -6.24
N GLU A 231 -32.21 8.86 -4.99
CA GLU A 231 -33.61 8.87 -4.54
C GLU A 231 -34.09 10.27 -4.12
N GLU A 232 -35.29 10.38 -3.55
CA GLU A 232 -35.93 11.67 -3.24
C GLU A 232 -35.51 12.25 -1.87
N GLU A 233 -35.55 11.47 -0.81
CA GLU A 233 -35.33 11.94 0.57
C GLU A 233 -33.88 11.77 1.02
N CYS A 234 -33.32 12.81 1.65
CA CYS A 234 -31.96 12.82 2.18
C CYS A 234 -31.97 12.82 3.72
N GLU A 235 -31.31 11.84 4.32
CA GLU A 235 -31.22 11.60 5.78
C GLU A 235 -29.87 12.04 6.35
N ALA A 236 -29.07 12.78 5.57
CA ALA A 236 -27.77 13.25 6.02
C ALA A 236 -27.90 14.12 7.27
N ASP A 237 -28.85 15.07 7.28
CA ASP A 237 -29.09 16.02 8.38
C ASP A 237 -27.79 16.57 9.00
N PRO A 238 -26.98 17.30 8.21
CA PRO A 238 -25.69 17.82 8.67
C PRO A 238 -25.89 18.82 9.81
N SER A 239 -24.97 18.81 10.79
CA SER A 239 -25.00 19.76 11.91
C SER A 239 -24.31 21.10 11.59
N ASP A 240 -24.43 22.09 12.47
CA ASP A 240 -23.72 23.38 12.38
C ASP A 240 -22.34 23.38 13.08
N ARG A 241 -21.90 22.22 13.62
CA ARG A 241 -20.59 22.12 14.28
C ARG A 241 -19.47 22.36 13.26
N GLN A 242 -18.31 22.80 13.76
CA GLN A 242 -17.11 22.86 12.94
C GLN A 242 -16.66 21.43 12.60
N LYS A 243 -16.63 21.10 11.31
CA LYS A 243 -16.35 19.73 10.85
C LYS A 243 -14.96 19.57 10.28
N ILE A 244 -14.32 18.45 10.59
CA ILE A 244 -13.09 18.02 9.92
C ILE A 244 -13.37 16.70 9.21
N MET A 245 -13.16 16.70 7.89
CA MET A 245 -13.29 15.51 7.05
C MET A 245 -11.94 14.81 6.91
N VAL A 246 -11.95 13.48 7.01
CA VAL A 246 -10.79 12.62 6.84
C VAL A 246 -11.08 11.67 5.67
N LEU A 247 -10.25 11.72 4.63
CA LEU A 247 -10.34 10.81 3.51
C LEU A 247 -9.49 9.56 3.76
N GLY A 248 -10.13 8.40 3.72
CA GLY A 248 -9.48 7.09 3.84
C GLY A 248 -8.68 6.70 2.60
N GLY A 249 -8.26 5.43 2.54
CA GLY A 249 -7.45 4.91 1.44
C GLY A 249 -8.16 3.98 0.44
N GLY A 250 -9.42 3.63 0.71
CA GLY A 250 -10.14 2.64 -0.08
C GLY A 250 -9.59 1.22 0.18
N PRO A 251 -9.73 0.29 -0.78
CA PRO A 251 -9.33 -1.10 -0.59
C PRO A 251 -7.83 -1.24 -0.30
N ASN A 252 -7.50 -2.05 0.72
CA ASN A 252 -6.12 -2.44 1.02
C ASN A 252 -5.45 -3.10 -0.20
N ARG A 253 -4.15 -2.86 -0.34
CA ARG A 253 -3.28 -3.43 -1.38
C ARG A 253 -1.81 -3.32 -0.97
N ILE A 254 -0.94 -4.06 -1.64
CA ILE A 254 0.50 -3.98 -1.39
C ILE A 254 0.99 -2.54 -1.60
N GLY A 255 1.59 -1.97 -0.55
CA GLY A 255 2.02 -0.57 -0.50
C GLY A 255 1.00 0.41 0.10
N GLN A 256 -0.28 0.03 0.20
CA GLN A 256 -1.36 0.77 0.88
C GLN A 256 -2.18 -0.16 1.76
N GLY A 257 -1.69 -0.38 2.98
CA GLY A 257 -2.33 -1.25 3.95
C GLY A 257 -2.99 -0.49 5.11
N ILE A 258 -3.12 -1.22 6.21
CA ILE A 258 -3.75 -0.78 7.45
C ILE A 258 -3.02 0.37 8.14
N GLU A 259 -1.78 0.66 7.75
CA GLU A 259 -0.98 1.74 8.33
C GLU A 259 -1.61 3.11 8.06
N PHE A 260 -2.25 3.27 6.90
CA PHE A 260 -2.98 4.47 6.52
C PHE A 260 -4.34 4.55 7.23
N ASP A 261 -5.02 3.41 7.42
CA ASP A 261 -6.24 3.34 8.23
C ASP A 261 -5.97 3.78 9.67
N TYR A 262 -4.88 3.29 10.27
CA TYR A 262 -4.42 3.69 11.61
C TYR A 262 -4.27 5.21 11.73
N CYS A 263 -3.66 5.85 10.72
CA CYS A 263 -3.50 7.30 10.70
C CYS A 263 -4.86 8.01 10.64
N CYS A 264 -5.76 7.57 9.76
CA CYS A 264 -7.11 8.12 9.61
C CYS A 264 -7.94 8.01 10.90
N VAL A 265 -7.91 6.85 11.56
CA VAL A 265 -8.56 6.59 12.85
C VAL A 265 -8.02 7.55 13.92
N HIS A 266 -6.69 7.70 14.01
CA HIS A 266 -6.08 8.62 14.97
C HIS A 266 -6.41 10.09 14.68
N ALA A 267 -6.54 10.50 13.41
CA ALA A 267 -7.03 11.83 13.07
C ALA A 267 -8.47 12.04 13.55
N ALA A 268 -9.39 11.11 13.25
CA ALA A 268 -10.77 11.19 13.72
C ALA A 268 -10.84 11.26 15.25
N PHE A 269 -10.08 10.44 15.97
CA PHE A 269 -10.03 10.51 17.43
C PHE A 269 -9.51 11.86 17.94
N ALA A 270 -8.41 12.37 17.38
CA ALA A 270 -7.84 13.66 17.81
C ALA A 270 -8.78 14.83 17.53
N MET A 271 -9.40 14.87 16.36
CA MET A 271 -10.33 15.95 15.98
C MET A 271 -11.60 15.91 16.85
N ARG A 272 -12.12 14.72 17.15
CA ARG A 272 -13.27 14.54 18.05
C ARG A 272 -12.93 14.95 19.49
N GLU A 273 -11.77 14.54 20.00
CA GLU A 273 -11.24 14.95 21.32
C GLU A 273 -11.12 16.48 21.43
N ASP A 274 -10.74 17.16 20.34
CA ASP A 274 -10.57 18.61 20.28
C ASP A 274 -11.89 19.36 19.94
N GLY A 275 -13.02 18.64 19.91
CA GLY A 275 -14.38 19.20 19.82
C GLY A 275 -14.97 19.34 18.42
N PHE A 276 -14.22 18.99 17.36
CA PHE A 276 -14.74 18.98 16.01
C PHE A 276 -15.77 17.86 15.81
N GLU A 277 -16.68 18.07 14.86
CA GLU A 277 -17.47 16.98 14.30
C GLU A 277 -16.63 16.30 13.21
N THR A 278 -16.37 15.02 13.39
CA THR A 278 -15.47 14.26 12.53
C THR A 278 -16.24 13.49 11.48
N ILE A 279 -15.83 13.68 10.22
CA ILE A 279 -16.44 13.02 9.07
C ILE A 279 -15.41 12.06 8.49
N MET A 280 -15.70 10.75 8.46
CA MET A 280 -14.89 9.77 7.76
C MET A 280 -15.49 9.45 6.40
N VAL A 281 -14.67 9.44 5.36
CA VAL A 281 -15.05 8.97 4.01
C VAL A 281 -14.13 7.82 3.62
N ASN A 282 -14.66 6.60 3.57
CA ASN A 282 -13.90 5.41 3.18
C ASN A 282 -14.83 4.27 2.76
N CYS A 283 -14.34 3.29 2.01
CA CYS A 283 -15.12 2.18 1.47
C CYS A 283 -14.52 0.78 1.71
N ASN A 284 -13.54 0.67 2.61
CA ASN A 284 -12.90 -0.61 2.94
C ASN A 284 -13.60 -1.27 4.14
N PRO A 285 -14.32 -2.40 3.95
CA PRO A 285 -15.12 -3.01 5.01
C PRO A 285 -14.29 -3.68 6.12
N GLU A 286 -12.97 -3.87 5.90
CA GLU A 286 -12.09 -4.53 6.87
C GLU A 286 -11.58 -3.58 7.97
N THR A 287 -11.84 -2.28 7.83
CA THR A 287 -11.10 -1.24 8.52
C THR A 287 -11.81 -0.62 9.72
N VAL A 288 -11.02 -0.15 10.69
CA VAL A 288 -11.56 0.52 11.88
C VAL A 288 -12.07 1.92 11.53
N SER A 289 -11.53 2.59 10.50
CA SER A 289 -12.09 3.88 10.05
C SER A 289 -13.56 3.77 9.63
N THR A 290 -13.96 2.64 9.03
CA THR A 290 -15.35 2.38 8.63
C THR A 290 -16.22 1.79 9.74
N ASP A 291 -15.71 1.69 10.98
CA ASP A 291 -16.56 1.48 12.15
C ASP A 291 -17.28 2.79 12.50
N TYR A 292 -18.59 2.73 12.69
CA TYR A 292 -19.39 3.91 13.03
C TYR A 292 -19.05 4.49 14.41
N ASP A 293 -18.37 3.75 15.30
CA ASP A 293 -17.87 4.27 16.58
C ASP A 293 -16.65 5.19 16.39
N THR A 294 -15.99 5.17 15.22
CA THR A 294 -14.73 5.87 14.99
C THR A 294 -14.88 7.37 14.74
N SER A 295 -15.94 7.76 14.03
CA SER A 295 -16.21 9.15 13.64
C SER A 295 -17.62 9.57 14.04
N ASP A 296 -17.90 10.87 14.11
CA ASP A 296 -19.26 11.35 14.37
C ASP A 296 -20.19 11.02 13.19
N ARG A 297 -19.65 11.03 11.97
CA ARG A 297 -20.37 10.82 10.71
C ARG A 297 -19.53 10.00 9.74
N LEU A 298 -20.04 8.86 9.30
CA LEU A 298 -19.37 7.96 8.37
C LEU A 298 -20.10 7.96 7.02
N TYR A 299 -19.39 8.31 5.96
CA TYR A 299 -19.80 8.12 4.58
C TYR A 299 -19.09 6.92 3.99
N PHE A 300 -19.82 5.83 3.78
CA PHE A 300 -19.28 4.60 3.19
C PHE A 300 -19.33 4.69 1.67
N GLU A 301 -18.47 5.54 1.13
CA GLU A 301 -18.49 5.99 -0.26
C GLU A 301 -17.16 5.72 -0.97
N PRO A 302 -17.18 5.52 -2.30
CA PRO A 302 -15.97 5.49 -3.10
C PRO A 302 -15.15 6.77 -2.92
N LEU A 303 -13.82 6.65 -2.91
CA LEU A 303 -12.91 7.79 -2.82
C LEU A 303 -12.61 8.34 -4.21
N THR A 304 -13.64 8.88 -4.86
CA THR A 304 -13.52 9.55 -6.15
C THR A 304 -13.76 11.06 -6.00
N LEU A 305 -13.29 11.84 -6.98
CA LEU A 305 -13.54 13.28 -7.01
C LEU A 305 -15.05 13.59 -6.98
N GLU A 306 -15.83 12.86 -7.77
CA GLU A 306 -17.29 12.99 -7.81
C GLU A 306 -17.92 12.76 -6.44
N ASP A 307 -17.67 11.61 -5.83
CA ASP A 307 -18.34 11.20 -4.59
C ASP A 307 -17.93 12.11 -3.42
N VAL A 308 -16.64 12.49 -3.33
CA VAL A 308 -16.13 13.39 -2.28
C VAL A 308 -16.71 14.80 -2.43
N LEU A 309 -16.81 15.34 -3.65
CA LEU A 309 -17.37 16.69 -3.86
C LEU A 309 -18.86 16.79 -3.46
N GLU A 310 -19.64 15.73 -3.64
CA GLU A 310 -21.04 15.73 -3.17
C GLU A 310 -21.12 15.76 -1.64
N ILE A 311 -20.20 15.08 -0.95
CA ILE A 311 -20.13 15.12 0.52
C ILE A 311 -19.66 16.51 0.97
N VAL A 312 -18.64 17.08 0.35
CA VAL A 312 -18.15 18.44 0.64
C VAL A 312 -19.27 19.46 0.46
N HIS A 313 -20.05 19.36 -0.63
CA HIS A 313 -21.20 20.22 -0.86
C HIS A 313 -22.27 20.07 0.22
N LYS A 314 -22.55 18.84 0.66
CA LYS A 314 -23.57 18.56 1.67
C LYS A 314 -23.15 18.97 3.08
N GLU A 315 -21.89 18.79 3.42
CA GLU A 315 -21.37 18.96 4.78
C GLU A 315 -20.73 20.31 5.05
N ASN A 316 -20.20 20.96 4.01
CA ASN A 316 -19.43 22.20 4.10
C ASN A 316 -18.37 22.15 5.21
N PRO A 317 -17.40 21.21 5.14
CA PRO A 317 -16.42 21.01 6.20
C PRO A 317 -15.52 22.23 6.38
N LYS A 318 -15.02 22.45 7.60
CA LYS A 318 -14.02 23.50 7.87
C LYS A 318 -12.67 23.14 7.25
N GLY A 319 -12.34 21.85 7.22
CA GLY A 319 -11.07 21.35 6.72
C GLY A 319 -11.16 19.89 6.29
N ILE A 320 -10.33 19.51 5.32
CA ILE A 320 -10.22 18.16 4.78
C ILE A 320 -8.76 17.69 4.89
N ILE A 321 -8.57 16.53 5.52
CA ILE A 321 -7.27 15.84 5.62
C ILE A 321 -7.19 14.84 4.46
N VAL A 322 -6.24 15.07 3.55
CA VAL A 322 -5.97 14.22 2.37
C VAL A 322 -4.65 13.44 2.48
N GLN A 323 -3.82 13.77 3.47
CA GLN A 323 -2.44 13.29 3.59
C GLN A 323 -2.32 11.93 4.31
N TYR A 324 -3.43 11.36 4.80
CA TYR A 324 -3.44 10.21 5.70
C TYR A 324 -3.88 8.90 5.04
N GLY A 325 -4.72 8.94 4.01
CA GLY A 325 -5.24 7.75 3.31
C GLY A 325 -4.30 7.14 2.25
N GLY A 326 -3.04 7.59 2.19
CA GLY A 326 -2.10 7.18 1.14
C GLY A 326 -2.46 7.76 -0.24
N GLN A 327 -2.06 7.08 -1.32
CA GLN A 327 -2.08 7.63 -2.69
C GLN A 327 -3.46 8.05 -3.21
N THR A 328 -4.53 7.41 -2.74
CA THR A 328 -5.89 7.65 -3.26
C THR A 328 -6.33 9.09 -3.02
N PRO A 329 -6.41 9.60 -1.78
CA PRO A 329 -6.77 11.00 -1.53
C PRO A 329 -5.72 12.01 -2.01
N LEU A 330 -4.43 11.62 -2.07
CA LEU A 330 -3.37 12.49 -2.62
C LEU A 330 -3.62 12.84 -4.09
N LYS A 331 -4.02 11.85 -4.89
CA LYS A 331 -4.36 12.06 -6.31
C LYS A 331 -5.58 12.96 -6.52
N LEU A 332 -6.44 13.09 -5.51
CA LEU A 332 -7.61 13.96 -5.58
C LEU A 332 -7.31 15.39 -5.10
N ALA A 333 -6.17 15.62 -4.45
CA ALA A 333 -5.93 16.85 -3.69
C ALA A 333 -5.98 18.11 -4.57
N GLU A 334 -5.33 18.09 -5.74
CA GLU A 334 -5.33 19.24 -6.66
C GLU A 334 -6.73 19.52 -7.22
N ASP A 335 -7.43 18.49 -7.69
CA ASP A 335 -8.79 18.64 -8.24
C ASP A 335 -9.81 19.07 -7.18
N LEU A 336 -9.64 18.62 -5.93
CA LEU A 336 -10.45 19.04 -4.79
C LEU A 336 -10.20 20.52 -4.45
N GLU A 337 -8.94 20.95 -4.38
CA GLU A 337 -8.58 22.35 -4.13
C GLU A 337 -9.09 23.26 -5.26
N ALA A 338 -8.93 22.84 -6.52
CA ALA A 338 -9.44 23.57 -7.68
C ALA A 338 -10.97 23.70 -7.69
N ALA A 339 -11.67 22.74 -7.09
CA ALA A 339 -13.12 22.78 -6.88
C ALA A 339 -13.55 23.57 -5.63
N GLY A 340 -12.60 24.15 -4.88
CA GLY A 340 -12.84 24.98 -3.70
C GLY A 340 -12.97 24.20 -2.38
N ALA A 341 -12.56 22.93 -2.34
CA ALA A 341 -12.57 22.14 -1.12
C ALA A 341 -11.48 22.61 -0.14
N PRO A 342 -11.78 22.81 1.16
CA PRO A 342 -10.83 23.37 2.12
C PRO A 342 -9.82 22.33 2.62
N ILE A 343 -8.76 22.08 1.86
CA ILE A 343 -7.68 21.18 2.28
C ILE A 343 -6.86 21.85 3.40
N ILE A 344 -6.62 21.12 4.49
CA ILE A 344 -5.80 21.58 5.62
C ILE A 344 -4.53 20.75 5.75
N GLY A 345 -3.51 21.29 6.42
CA GLY A 345 -2.18 20.68 6.49
C GLY A 345 -1.28 21.06 5.31
N THR A 346 -0.37 20.18 4.93
CA THR A 346 0.52 20.43 3.79
C THR A 346 -0.31 20.60 2.51
N SER A 347 -0.08 21.70 1.80
CA SER A 347 -0.86 22.06 0.60
C SER A 347 -0.66 21.09 -0.57
N PRO A 348 -1.64 20.95 -1.49
CA PRO A 348 -1.50 20.16 -2.71
C PRO A 348 -0.25 20.53 -3.52
N ASP A 349 0.03 21.82 -3.71
CA ASP A 349 1.24 22.28 -4.42
C ASP A 349 2.55 21.84 -3.73
N SER A 350 2.57 21.78 -2.40
CA SER A 350 3.74 21.31 -1.64
C SER A 350 3.91 19.79 -1.69
N ILE A 351 2.79 19.05 -1.81
CA ILE A 351 2.79 17.62 -2.08
C ILE A 351 3.33 17.37 -3.49
N ASP A 352 2.79 18.07 -4.48
CA ASP A 352 3.24 17.99 -5.88
C ASP A 352 4.72 18.37 -6.03
N LEU A 353 5.19 19.42 -5.35
CA LEU A 353 6.62 19.79 -5.31
C LEU A 353 7.54 18.64 -4.87
N ALA A 354 7.07 17.72 -4.03
CA ALA A 354 7.84 16.57 -3.58
C ALA A 354 7.66 15.32 -4.46
N GLU A 355 6.48 15.13 -5.07
CA GLU A 355 6.20 14.02 -5.99
C GLU A 355 6.74 14.28 -7.41
N ASP A 356 6.71 15.53 -7.88
CA ASP A 356 7.28 15.97 -9.15
C ASP A 356 8.81 16.01 -9.05
N ARG A 357 9.44 15.20 -9.90
CA ARG A 357 10.88 14.96 -9.84
C ARG A 357 11.71 16.17 -10.25
N GLU A 358 11.26 16.96 -11.21
CA GLU A 358 12.00 18.14 -11.68
C GLU A 358 11.92 19.27 -10.65
N ARG A 359 10.72 19.50 -10.10
CA ARG A 359 10.50 20.48 -9.03
C ARG A 359 11.28 20.09 -7.77
N PHE A 360 11.28 18.81 -7.41
CA PHE A 360 12.01 18.29 -6.26
C PHE A 360 13.53 18.38 -6.44
N GLN A 361 14.07 18.05 -7.61
CA GLN A 361 15.51 18.17 -7.88
C GLN A 361 15.99 19.63 -7.71
N LYS A 362 15.26 20.59 -8.28
CA LYS A 362 15.56 22.03 -8.13
C LYS A 362 15.53 22.49 -6.68
N LEU A 363 14.59 21.95 -5.88
CA LEU A 363 14.51 22.21 -4.45
C LEU A 363 15.77 21.70 -3.73
N VAL A 364 16.17 20.46 -3.99
CA VAL A 364 17.34 19.82 -3.37
C VAL A 364 18.63 20.57 -3.70
N GLU A 365 18.80 20.96 -4.97
CA GLU A 365 19.94 21.78 -5.41
C GLU A 365 19.99 23.13 -4.69
N ARG A 366 18.85 23.81 -4.57
CA ARG A 366 18.74 25.07 -3.83
C ARG A 366 19.08 24.90 -2.34
N GLU A 367 18.69 23.78 -1.75
CA GLU A 367 19.04 23.44 -0.37
C GLU A 367 20.48 22.88 -0.25
N GLY A 368 21.25 22.75 -1.34
CA GLY A 368 22.60 22.21 -1.28
C GLY A 368 22.66 20.81 -0.65
N LEU A 369 21.60 20.03 -0.81
CA LEU A 369 21.51 18.65 -0.35
C LEU A 369 22.04 17.72 -1.44
N LYS A 370 22.54 16.56 -1.04
CA LYS A 370 23.12 15.60 -1.98
C LYS A 370 22.06 14.62 -2.45
N GLN A 371 21.95 14.44 -3.76
CA GLN A 371 21.17 13.38 -4.38
C GLN A 371 22.09 12.41 -5.14
N PRO A 372 21.67 11.16 -5.37
CA PRO A 372 22.32 10.31 -6.36
C PRO A 372 22.33 11.03 -7.72
N PRO A 373 23.40 10.91 -8.53
CA PRO A 373 23.39 11.42 -9.89
C PRO A 373 22.17 10.90 -10.66
N ASN A 374 21.36 11.81 -11.20
CA ASN A 374 20.08 11.46 -11.79
C ASN A 374 19.71 12.31 -13.02
N ARG A 375 18.80 11.77 -13.84
CA ARG A 375 18.24 12.40 -15.04
C ARG A 375 16.82 11.96 -15.27
N THR A 376 16.06 12.80 -15.96
CA THR A 376 14.67 12.53 -16.31
C THR A 376 14.55 12.27 -17.81
N ALA A 377 13.91 11.16 -18.18
CA ALA A 377 13.69 10.76 -19.58
C ALA A 377 12.21 10.52 -19.86
N THR A 378 11.76 10.89 -21.06
CA THR A 378 10.38 10.69 -21.53
C THR A 378 10.27 9.65 -22.65
N ASP A 379 11.38 9.35 -23.32
CA ASP A 379 11.43 8.35 -24.40
C ASP A 379 12.66 7.42 -24.28
N PRO A 380 12.62 6.24 -24.92
CA PRO A 380 13.70 5.26 -24.81
C PRO A 380 15.08 5.75 -25.27
N GLU A 381 15.17 6.53 -26.35
CA GLU A 381 16.47 6.96 -26.89
C GLU A 381 17.10 8.05 -26.02
N GLN A 382 16.26 8.97 -25.53
CA GLN A 382 16.68 9.94 -24.53
C GLN A 382 17.16 9.24 -23.26
N ALA A 383 16.44 8.23 -22.78
CA ALA A 383 16.82 7.47 -21.59
C ALA A 383 18.19 6.82 -21.73
N VAL A 384 18.48 6.18 -22.87
CA VAL A 384 19.79 5.56 -23.13
C VAL A 384 20.93 6.59 -23.13
N THR A 385 20.71 7.75 -23.75
CA THR A 385 21.70 8.83 -23.79
C THR A 385 22.01 9.34 -22.38
N LEU A 386 20.97 9.62 -21.60
CA LEU A 386 21.09 10.12 -20.23
C LEU A 386 21.67 9.05 -19.27
N ALA A 387 21.35 7.78 -19.49
CA ALA A 387 21.92 6.66 -18.76
C ALA A 387 23.43 6.53 -18.94
N ALA A 388 23.96 6.82 -20.15
CA ALA A 388 25.40 6.82 -20.41
C ALA A 388 26.13 7.94 -19.65
N GLU A 389 25.47 9.09 -19.39
CA GLU A 389 26.03 10.17 -18.57
C GLU A 389 26.13 9.78 -17.09
N ILE A 390 25.12 9.08 -16.56
CA ILE A 390 25.05 8.68 -15.14
C ILE A 390 25.91 7.43 -14.85
N GLY A 391 25.85 6.45 -15.76
CA GLY A 391 26.48 5.15 -15.66
C GLY A 391 25.62 4.08 -14.97
N TYR A 392 25.75 2.82 -15.41
CA TYR A 392 25.07 1.65 -14.86
C TYR A 392 25.78 1.01 -13.66
N PRO A 393 25.07 0.34 -12.73
CA PRO A 393 23.62 0.13 -12.71
C PRO A 393 22.80 1.38 -12.34
N LEU A 394 21.56 1.43 -12.82
CA LEU A 394 20.59 2.50 -12.57
C LEU A 394 19.35 1.96 -11.89
N VAL A 395 18.71 2.78 -11.06
CA VAL A 395 17.34 2.56 -10.58
C VAL A 395 16.43 3.38 -11.46
N VAL A 396 15.49 2.71 -12.13
CA VAL A 396 14.51 3.36 -12.99
C VAL A 396 13.19 3.49 -12.25
N ARG A 397 12.65 4.71 -12.17
CA ARG A 397 11.52 5.05 -11.30
C ARG A 397 10.46 5.88 -12.02
N PRO A 398 9.20 5.41 -12.07
CA PRO A 398 8.09 6.25 -12.50
C PRO A 398 7.76 7.35 -11.48
N SER A 399 7.10 8.40 -11.95
CA SER A 399 6.54 9.48 -11.11
C SER A 399 5.12 9.12 -10.60
N TYR A 400 4.67 9.74 -9.50
CA TYR A 400 3.31 9.57 -8.91
C TYR A 400 2.92 8.12 -8.57
N VAL A 401 3.90 7.32 -8.14
CA VAL A 401 3.71 5.92 -7.73
C VAL A 401 4.07 5.69 -6.27
N LEU A 402 3.40 4.74 -5.64
CA LEU A 402 3.67 4.28 -4.27
C LEU A 402 4.10 2.81 -4.28
N GLY A 403 4.95 2.43 -3.32
CA GLY A 403 5.37 1.04 -3.15
C GLY A 403 6.33 0.56 -4.25
N GLY A 404 7.06 1.49 -4.86
CA GLY A 404 7.99 1.23 -5.94
C GLY A 404 7.34 0.62 -7.18
N ARG A 405 6.07 0.93 -7.46
CA ARG A 405 5.35 0.34 -8.60
C ARG A 405 6.13 0.52 -9.90
N ALA A 406 6.41 -0.60 -10.57
CA ALA A 406 7.21 -0.63 -11.80
C ALA A 406 8.61 0.01 -11.66
N MET A 407 9.21 0.02 -10.46
CA MET A 407 10.63 0.34 -10.30
C MET A 407 11.48 -0.89 -10.62
N GLU A 408 12.60 -0.70 -11.31
CA GLU A 408 13.54 -1.78 -11.66
C GLU A 408 14.99 -1.30 -11.55
N ILE A 409 15.90 -2.20 -11.16
CA ILE A 409 17.34 -1.95 -11.25
C ILE A 409 17.78 -2.47 -12.63
N VAL A 410 18.24 -1.57 -13.49
CA VAL A 410 18.75 -1.91 -14.82
C VAL A 410 20.28 -1.91 -14.80
N HIS A 411 20.88 -2.95 -15.37
CA HIS A 411 22.33 -3.17 -15.33
C HIS A 411 23.04 -2.77 -16.63
N ASP A 412 22.30 -2.67 -17.73
CA ASP A 412 22.81 -2.34 -19.05
C ASP A 412 21.75 -1.67 -19.93
N GLU A 413 22.15 -1.29 -21.14
CA GLU A 413 21.29 -0.62 -22.13
C GLU A 413 20.12 -1.49 -22.58
N ASP A 414 20.32 -2.79 -22.77
CA ASP A 414 19.29 -3.71 -23.24
C ASP A 414 18.16 -3.83 -22.21
N ASP A 415 18.52 -3.89 -20.91
CA ASP A 415 17.57 -3.86 -19.81
C ASP A 415 16.79 -2.54 -19.76
N LEU A 416 17.46 -1.39 -19.93
CA LEU A 416 16.79 -0.09 -19.96
C LEU A 416 15.82 0.05 -21.14
N ARG A 417 16.22 -0.38 -22.34
CA ARG A 417 15.35 -0.35 -23.53
C ARG A 417 14.13 -1.25 -23.38
N ARG A 418 14.28 -2.43 -22.75
CA ARG A 418 13.13 -3.28 -22.41
C ARG A 418 12.18 -2.54 -21.47
N TYR A 419 12.72 -2.03 -20.36
CA TYR A 419 11.94 -1.33 -19.35
C TYR A 419 11.14 -0.18 -19.98
N MET A 420 11.79 0.68 -20.78
CA MET A 420 11.14 1.84 -21.38
C MET A 420 10.01 1.46 -22.37
N ARG A 421 10.05 0.26 -22.99
CA ARG A 421 8.98 -0.23 -23.87
C ARG A 421 7.81 -0.87 -23.12
N GLU A 422 8.12 -1.60 -22.04
CA GLU A 422 7.16 -2.43 -21.33
C GLU A 422 6.49 -1.68 -20.16
N ALA A 423 7.26 -0.90 -19.39
CA ALA A 423 6.83 -0.30 -18.13
C ALA A 423 6.30 1.14 -18.27
N VAL A 424 6.76 1.93 -19.25
CA VAL A 424 6.30 3.33 -19.45
C VAL A 424 4.83 3.41 -19.83
N LYS A 425 4.24 2.33 -20.36
CA LYS A 425 2.79 2.24 -20.58
C LYS A 425 1.96 2.42 -19.30
N VAL A 426 2.56 2.24 -18.13
CA VAL A 426 1.90 2.33 -16.81
C VAL A 426 1.89 3.76 -16.26
N SER A 427 2.77 4.65 -16.73
CA SER A 427 2.81 6.06 -16.32
C SER A 427 2.10 6.94 -17.34
N ASN A 428 0.97 7.53 -16.97
CA ASN A 428 0.16 8.46 -17.78
C ASN A 428 0.98 9.67 -18.25
N GLU A 429 1.69 9.56 -19.37
CA GLU A 429 2.53 10.62 -19.99
C GLU A 429 3.63 11.19 -19.07
N SER A 430 3.85 10.60 -17.89
CA SER A 430 4.77 11.15 -16.89
C SER A 430 6.23 10.74 -17.16
N PRO A 431 7.20 11.60 -16.86
CA PRO A 431 8.62 11.29 -17.05
C PRO A 431 9.12 10.17 -16.11
N VAL A 432 10.15 9.45 -16.57
CA VAL A 432 10.86 8.41 -15.83
C VAL A 432 12.18 8.95 -15.29
N LEU A 433 12.45 8.74 -14.01
CA LEU A 433 13.71 9.10 -13.37
C LEU A 433 14.72 7.95 -13.49
N LEU A 434 15.93 8.29 -13.91
CA LEU A 434 17.11 7.44 -13.94
C LEU A 434 18.02 7.85 -12.80
N ASP A 435 18.09 7.06 -11.73
CA ASP A 435 18.97 7.30 -10.59
C ASP A 435 20.18 6.38 -10.63
N ARG A 436 21.37 6.90 -10.30
CA ARG A 436 22.53 6.05 -10.03
C ARG A 436 22.24 5.10 -8.87
N PHE A 437 22.35 3.79 -9.10
CA PHE A 437 22.20 2.82 -8.02
C PHE A 437 23.37 2.92 -7.02
N LEU A 438 23.04 3.16 -5.76
CA LEU A 438 23.99 3.26 -4.66
C LEU A 438 24.22 1.88 -4.01
N ASP A 439 25.05 1.05 -4.65
CA ASP A 439 25.39 -0.27 -4.12
C ASP A 439 26.07 -0.19 -2.75
N ASP A 440 25.75 -1.12 -1.85
CA ASP A 440 26.21 -1.24 -0.45
C ASP A 440 25.98 0.05 0.38
N ALA A 441 24.87 0.74 0.16
CA ALA A 441 24.42 1.87 0.97
C ALA A 441 23.36 1.45 1.99
N ILE A 442 23.42 2.00 3.20
CA ILE A 442 22.42 1.79 4.25
C ILE A 442 21.22 2.70 3.95
N GLU A 443 20.01 2.15 3.85
CA GLU A 443 18.80 2.95 3.71
C GLU A 443 18.25 3.38 5.08
N VAL A 444 17.72 4.60 5.16
CA VAL A 444 17.20 5.18 6.40
C VAL A 444 15.87 5.86 6.13
N ASP A 445 14.85 5.53 6.93
CA ASP A 445 13.59 6.27 6.98
C ASP A 445 13.55 7.18 8.20
N ILE A 446 13.08 8.41 8.01
CA ILE A 446 12.81 9.33 9.11
C ILE A 446 11.39 9.86 8.99
N ASP A 447 10.57 9.60 10.01
CA ASP A 447 9.26 10.23 10.16
C ASP A 447 9.38 11.47 11.04
N ALA A 448 8.76 12.57 10.63
CA ALA A 448 8.78 13.85 11.33
C ALA A 448 7.43 14.57 11.24
N ILE A 449 7.22 15.52 12.15
CA ILE A 449 6.04 16.41 12.16
C ILE A 449 6.53 17.85 12.11
N CYS A 450 5.94 18.66 11.24
CA CYS A 450 6.17 20.10 11.19
C CYS A 450 4.84 20.83 11.44
N ASP A 451 4.83 21.89 12.25
CA ASP A 451 3.67 22.77 12.42
C ASP A 451 3.78 24.08 11.63
N GLY A 452 4.77 24.16 10.73
CA GLY A 452 5.16 25.36 9.99
C GLY A 452 6.32 26.13 10.64
N THR A 453 6.55 25.94 11.94
CA THR A 453 7.60 26.63 12.70
C THR A 453 8.59 25.68 13.36
N ASP A 454 8.10 24.69 14.10
CA ASP A 454 8.89 23.70 14.80
C ASP A 454 8.79 22.36 14.08
N VAL A 455 9.90 21.61 14.11
CA VAL A 455 10.01 20.28 13.50
C VAL A 455 10.37 19.27 14.57
N LEU A 456 9.47 18.32 14.76
CA LEU A 456 9.61 17.18 15.64
C LEU A 456 10.12 15.97 14.85
N ILE A 457 11.27 15.42 15.23
CA ILE A 457 11.68 14.10 14.75
C ILE A 457 10.84 13.05 15.48
N GLY A 458 10.08 12.28 14.72
CA GLY A 458 9.28 11.17 15.23
C GLY A 458 10.14 9.96 15.52
N GLY A 459 10.99 9.56 14.57
CA GLY A 459 11.95 8.48 14.74
C GLY A 459 12.85 8.28 13.53
N ILE A 460 14.09 7.85 13.77
CA ILE A 460 15.06 7.49 12.73
C ILE A 460 15.14 5.96 12.69
N MET A 461 14.89 5.38 11.52
CA MET A 461 14.85 3.95 11.29
C MET A 461 15.95 3.54 10.32
N GLU A 462 16.89 2.72 10.79
CA GLU A 462 17.93 2.14 9.95
C GLU A 462 17.45 0.83 9.35
N HIS A 463 17.50 0.67 8.04
CA HIS A 463 17.13 -0.59 7.39
C HIS A 463 18.23 -1.63 7.58
N ILE A 464 17.83 -2.90 7.66
CA ILE A 464 18.75 -4.03 7.68
C ILE A 464 19.21 -4.30 6.24
N GLU A 465 18.28 -4.39 5.30
CA GLU A 465 18.58 -4.48 3.88
C GLU A 465 19.22 -3.18 3.35
N GLN A 466 20.07 -3.31 2.35
CA GLN A 466 20.70 -2.17 1.67
C GLN A 466 19.71 -1.42 0.78
N ALA A 467 20.03 -0.17 0.47
CA ALA A 467 19.34 0.62 -0.53
C ALA A 467 19.23 -0.16 -1.85
N GLY A 468 18.01 -0.23 -2.38
CA GLY A 468 17.67 -1.08 -3.54
C GLY A 468 16.71 -2.22 -3.21
N VAL A 469 16.59 -2.58 -1.93
CA VAL A 469 15.39 -3.25 -1.41
C VAL A 469 14.44 -2.17 -0.94
N HIS A 470 13.19 -2.22 -1.40
CA HIS A 470 12.21 -1.19 -1.07
C HIS A 470 11.93 -1.13 0.44
N SER A 471 11.89 0.07 1.03
CA SER A 471 11.62 0.31 2.46
C SER A 471 10.48 -0.48 3.10
N GLY A 472 9.40 -0.69 2.35
CA GLY A 472 8.27 -1.53 2.76
C GLY A 472 8.60 -3.01 2.97
N ASP A 473 9.54 -3.56 2.19
CA ASP A 473 9.99 -4.96 2.26
C ASP A 473 11.23 -5.13 3.15
N SER A 474 11.95 -4.05 3.46
CA SER A 474 13.08 -4.08 4.38
C SER A 474 12.62 -4.27 5.82
N ALA A 475 13.39 -5.03 6.59
CA ALA A 475 13.38 -4.91 8.03
C ALA A 475 14.04 -3.58 8.42
N CYS A 476 13.62 -2.99 9.53
CA CYS A 476 14.26 -1.77 10.03
C CYS A 476 14.33 -1.72 11.56
N SER A 477 15.25 -0.94 12.09
CA SER A 477 15.50 -0.77 13.52
C SER A 477 15.33 0.66 13.98
N LEU A 478 14.64 0.83 15.11
CA LEU A 478 14.53 2.05 15.86
C LEU A 478 14.94 1.79 17.32
N PRO A 479 15.97 2.45 17.86
CA PRO A 479 16.88 3.38 17.17
C PRO A 479 17.79 2.66 16.16
N PRO A 480 18.54 3.41 15.32
CA PRO A 480 19.59 2.85 14.44
C PRO A 480 20.59 1.99 15.22
N TYR A 481 21.05 0.89 14.62
CA TYR A 481 21.90 -0.11 15.27
C TYR A 481 23.37 -0.08 14.83
N THR A 482 23.68 0.55 13.69
CA THR A 482 25.07 0.76 13.22
C THR A 482 25.43 2.21 12.92
N LEU A 483 24.45 3.07 12.59
CA LEU A 483 24.71 4.45 12.20
C LEU A 483 25.33 5.29 13.33
N SER A 484 26.38 6.04 12.99
CA SER A 484 27.02 6.96 13.94
C SER A 484 26.10 8.13 14.32
N ALA A 485 26.24 8.64 15.55
CA ALA A 485 25.46 9.79 16.02
C ALA A 485 25.65 11.04 15.12
N SER A 486 26.87 11.27 14.62
CA SER A 486 27.19 12.37 13.70
C SER A 486 26.34 12.33 12.42
N ILE A 487 26.20 11.15 11.80
CA ILE A 487 25.37 10.98 10.60
C ILE A 487 23.90 11.21 10.94
N GLN A 488 23.43 10.68 12.07
CA GLN A 488 22.05 10.88 12.53
C GLN A 488 21.74 12.38 12.73
N ASP A 489 22.63 13.14 13.37
CA ASP A 489 22.44 14.57 13.62
C ASP A 489 22.42 15.39 12.32
N ARG A 490 23.29 15.06 11.36
CA ARG A 490 23.26 15.66 10.02
C ARG A 490 21.96 15.36 9.29
N MET A 491 21.43 14.14 9.39
CA MET A 491 20.10 13.83 8.83
C MET A 491 19.00 14.65 9.50
N ARG A 492 19.01 14.78 10.84
CA ARG A 492 18.04 15.63 11.57
C ARG A 492 18.06 17.07 11.06
N GLU A 493 19.24 17.63 10.81
CA GLU A 493 19.37 18.97 10.23
C GLU A 493 18.76 19.04 8.82
N GLN A 494 19.06 18.08 7.95
CA GLN A 494 18.49 18.02 6.59
C GLN A 494 16.96 17.92 6.62
N ILE A 495 16.39 17.11 7.53
CA ILE A 495 14.94 17.00 7.72
C ILE A 495 14.30 18.34 8.07
N ARG A 496 14.88 19.08 9.03
CA ARG A 496 14.33 20.40 9.41
C ARG A 496 14.33 21.36 8.23
N ARG A 497 15.43 21.39 7.48
CA ARG A 497 15.56 22.24 6.28
C ARG A 497 14.52 21.87 5.22
N LEU A 498 14.37 20.57 4.93
CA LEU A 498 13.38 20.07 3.98
C LEU A 498 11.95 20.39 4.41
N ALA A 499 11.62 20.21 5.70
CA ALA A 499 10.29 20.50 6.24
C ALA A 499 9.88 21.96 5.99
N HIS A 500 10.79 22.91 6.24
CA HIS A 500 10.53 24.33 5.97
C HIS A 500 10.51 24.65 4.47
N ALA A 501 11.43 24.08 3.70
CA ALA A 501 11.53 24.35 2.26
C ALA A 501 10.31 23.83 1.48
N LEU A 502 9.73 22.71 1.94
CA LEU A 502 8.48 22.12 1.44
C LEU A 502 7.23 22.68 2.13
N LYS A 503 7.36 23.59 3.11
CA LYS A 503 6.23 24.16 3.87
C LYS A 503 5.31 23.07 4.47
N VAL A 504 5.91 22.02 5.01
CA VAL A 504 5.17 20.91 5.61
C VAL A 504 4.35 21.41 6.80
N ILE A 505 3.07 21.02 6.85
CA ILE A 505 2.21 21.15 8.03
C ILE A 505 1.53 19.81 8.26
N GLY A 506 1.92 19.12 9.34
CA GLY A 506 1.53 17.74 9.61
C GLY A 506 2.72 16.78 9.47
N LEU A 507 2.45 15.56 9.03
CA LEU A 507 3.46 14.51 8.88
C LEU A 507 4.29 14.68 7.61
N MET A 508 5.55 14.28 7.70
CA MET A 508 6.40 13.99 6.55
C MET A 508 7.28 12.77 6.84
N ASN A 509 7.68 12.09 5.78
CA ASN A 509 8.67 11.03 5.79
C ASN A 509 9.78 11.39 4.80
N THR A 510 11.00 10.97 5.09
CA THR A 510 12.14 11.18 4.20
C THR A 510 13.04 9.96 4.22
N GLN A 511 13.46 9.56 3.03
CA GLN A 511 14.35 8.41 2.83
C GLN A 511 15.74 8.88 2.42
N PHE A 512 16.75 8.33 3.07
CA PHE A 512 18.16 8.55 2.76
C PHE A 512 18.88 7.24 2.42
N ALA A 513 19.93 7.35 1.64
CA ALA A 513 20.95 6.31 1.48
C ALA A 513 22.28 6.82 2.03
N ILE A 514 22.90 6.05 2.92
CA ILE A 514 24.17 6.37 3.57
C ILE A 514 25.27 5.51 2.96
N LYS A 515 26.26 6.14 2.34
CA LYS A 515 27.42 5.44 1.75
C LYS A 515 28.71 6.03 2.28
N GLY A 516 29.38 5.29 3.16
CA GLY A 516 30.49 5.83 3.95
C GLY A 516 29.98 6.91 4.90
N ASP A 517 30.51 8.14 4.77
CA ASP A 517 30.09 9.31 5.57
C ASP A 517 29.19 10.29 4.77
N GLU A 518 28.76 9.88 3.59
CA GLU A 518 27.94 10.68 2.68
C GLU A 518 26.46 10.32 2.83
N ILE A 519 25.61 11.34 2.96
CA ILE A 519 24.15 11.22 3.09
C ILE A 519 23.53 11.62 1.75
N TYR A 520 22.87 10.69 1.07
CA TYR A 520 22.16 10.93 -0.18
C TYR A 520 20.65 10.92 0.09
N LEU A 521 19.96 11.97 -0.32
CA LEU A 521 18.51 12.06 -0.26
C LEU A 521 17.89 11.23 -1.40
N LEU A 522 16.99 10.31 -1.06
CA LEU A 522 16.28 9.49 -2.05
C LEU A 522 14.93 10.10 -2.41
N GLU A 523 14.08 10.33 -1.43
CA GLU A 523 12.76 10.95 -1.62
C GLU A 523 12.23 11.59 -0.33
N VAL A 524 11.28 12.50 -0.48
CA VAL A 524 10.50 13.08 0.61
C VAL A 524 9.02 12.87 0.32
N ASN A 525 8.30 12.39 1.33
CA ASN A 525 6.87 12.15 1.29
C ASN A 525 6.20 13.10 2.30
N PRO A 526 5.65 14.26 1.88
CA PRO A 526 5.06 15.26 2.78
C PRO A 526 3.64 14.86 3.26
N ARG A 527 3.55 13.65 3.79
CA ARG A 527 2.32 12.95 4.16
C ARG A 527 2.61 11.88 5.22
N ALA A 528 1.56 11.18 5.68
CA ALA A 528 1.76 9.99 6.48
C ALA A 528 2.47 8.89 5.66
N SER A 529 3.43 8.22 6.30
CA SER A 529 4.10 7.02 5.80
C SER A 529 3.56 5.78 6.49
N ARG A 530 3.88 4.61 5.94
CA ARG A 530 3.49 3.33 6.54
C ARG A 530 4.21 3.05 7.87
N THR A 531 5.33 3.73 8.16
CA THR A 531 6.12 3.53 9.38
C THR A 531 5.57 4.29 10.58
N VAL A 532 4.66 5.25 10.38
CA VAL A 532 4.06 6.06 11.45
C VAL A 532 3.47 5.23 12.61
N PRO A 533 2.71 4.14 12.38
CA PRO A 533 2.22 3.29 13.47
C PRO A 533 3.35 2.62 14.24
N PHE A 534 4.36 2.06 13.54
CA PHE A 534 5.54 1.44 14.14
C PHE A 534 6.30 2.44 15.03
N VAL A 535 6.63 3.63 14.49
CA VAL A 535 7.30 4.69 15.24
C VAL A 535 6.47 5.15 16.43
N SER A 536 5.15 5.28 16.26
CA SER A 536 4.25 5.67 17.36
C SER A 536 4.24 4.64 18.48
N LYS A 537 4.29 3.34 18.15
CA LYS A 537 4.35 2.26 19.14
C LYS A 537 5.72 2.17 19.81
N ALA A 538 6.81 2.38 19.07
CA ALA A 538 8.17 2.33 19.61
C ALA A 538 8.47 3.50 20.57
N THR A 539 7.97 4.69 20.25
CA THR A 539 8.22 5.92 21.03
C THR A 539 7.16 6.19 22.09
N GLY A 540 6.00 5.54 22.00
CA GLY A 540 4.83 5.85 22.84
C GLY A 540 4.13 7.16 22.47
N ARG A 541 4.55 7.84 21.38
CA ARG A 541 3.92 9.09 20.91
C ARG A 541 2.95 8.83 19.77
N PRO A 542 1.68 9.23 19.87
CA PRO A 542 0.70 9.05 18.79
C PRO A 542 0.93 10.09 17.69
N LEU A 543 1.93 9.89 16.83
CA LEU A 543 2.35 10.87 15.83
C LEU A 543 1.20 11.35 14.93
N ALA A 544 0.33 10.44 14.49
CA ALA A 544 -0.83 10.78 13.68
C ALA A 544 -1.83 11.73 14.39
N LYS A 545 -2.00 11.60 15.72
CA LYS A 545 -2.82 12.55 16.50
C LYS A 545 -2.18 13.92 16.58
N ILE A 546 -0.87 13.94 16.86
CA ILE A 546 -0.10 15.18 17.01
C ILE A 546 -0.12 15.97 15.71
N ALA A 547 0.15 15.31 14.58
CA ALA A 547 0.13 15.95 13.28
C ALA A 547 -1.28 16.37 12.83
N ALA A 548 -2.32 15.61 13.15
CA ALA A 548 -3.70 16.02 12.83
C ALA A 548 -4.08 17.34 13.52
N ARG A 549 -3.62 17.52 14.76
CA ARG A 549 -3.75 18.78 15.50
C ARG A 549 -2.95 19.91 14.88
N CYS A 550 -1.73 19.66 14.40
CA CYS A 550 -0.95 20.65 13.64
C CYS A 550 -1.70 21.09 12.37
N MET A 551 -2.25 20.15 11.60
CA MET A 551 -3.04 20.45 10.39
C MET A 551 -4.30 21.27 10.71
N ALA A 552 -4.91 21.06 11.87
CA ALA A 552 -6.05 21.83 12.35
C ALA A 552 -5.69 23.18 13.01
N GLY A 553 -4.39 23.54 13.04
CA GLY A 553 -3.89 24.84 13.50
C GLY A 553 -3.37 24.89 14.94
N LYS A 554 -3.22 23.75 15.63
CA LYS A 554 -2.65 23.68 16.98
C LYS A 554 -1.18 23.29 16.93
N THR A 555 -0.30 24.22 17.26
CA THR A 555 1.17 24.04 17.17
C THR A 555 1.68 22.91 18.08
N LEU A 556 2.87 22.39 17.81
CA LEU A 556 3.55 21.40 18.67
C LEU A 556 3.69 21.93 20.10
N LYS A 557 4.00 23.23 20.23
CA LYS A 557 4.10 23.92 21.51
C LYS A 557 2.77 23.99 22.25
N ASP A 558 1.66 24.31 21.57
CA ASP A 558 0.32 24.34 22.18
C ASP A 558 -0.16 22.94 22.60
N GLN A 559 0.39 21.90 21.98
CA GLN A 559 0.17 20.50 22.37
C GLN A 559 1.06 20.06 23.53
N GLY A 560 2.04 20.87 23.95
CA GLY A 560 3.02 20.50 24.96
C GLY A 560 3.98 19.39 24.49
N ILE A 561 4.25 19.33 23.18
CA ILE A 561 5.15 18.35 22.58
C ILE A 561 6.51 18.99 22.34
N ASP A 562 7.55 18.46 22.99
CA ASP A 562 8.92 18.91 22.84
C ASP A 562 9.90 17.75 22.62
N GLY A 563 11.01 18.04 21.92
CA GLY A 563 12.15 17.12 21.74
C GLY A 563 11.84 15.81 21.01
N GLU A 564 12.87 15.08 20.59
CA GLU A 564 12.74 13.71 20.06
C GLU A 564 12.74 12.68 21.20
N ILE A 565 11.95 11.60 21.08
CA ILE A 565 12.11 10.44 21.97
C ILE A 565 13.01 9.41 21.29
N ILE A 566 14.15 9.13 21.94
CA ILE A 566 15.01 8.00 21.59
C ILE A 566 14.72 6.88 22.60
N PRO A 567 14.08 5.77 22.18
CA PRO A 567 13.75 4.71 23.11
C PRO A 567 14.99 3.99 23.66
N LYS A 568 14.88 3.47 24.88
CA LYS A 568 15.95 2.69 25.55
C LYS A 568 16.06 1.25 25.05
N HIS A 569 15.00 0.74 24.45
CA HIS A 569 14.93 -0.60 23.86
C HIS A 569 15.07 -0.48 22.33
N TYR A 570 15.51 -1.57 21.72
CA TYR A 570 15.44 -1.73 20.28
C TYR A 570 14.06 -2.24 19.87
N TYR A 571 13.52 -1.61 18.85
CA TYR A 571 12.31 -1.99 18.16
C TYR A 571 12.71 -2.34 16.73
N VAL A 572 12.35 -3.54 16.30
CA VAL A 572 12.63 -4.01 14.94
C VAL A 572 11.32 -4.33 14.25
N LYS A 573 11.09 -3.71 13.09
CA LYS A 573 10.02 -4.08 12.18
C LYS A 573 10.55 -5.10 11.18
N GLU A 574 9.80 -6.16 10.93
CA GLU A 574 10.07 -7.16 9.90
C GLU A 574 8.85 -7.31 8.97
N ALA A 575 9.08 -7.54 7.68
CA ALA A 575 8.06 -7.63 6.66
C ALA A 575 7.55 -9.07 6.48
N VAL A 576 6.24 -9.22 6.19
CA VAL A 576 5.59 -10.51 5.91
C VAL A 576 5.22 -10.60 4.43
N PHE A 577 5.67 -11.67 3.77
CA PHE A 577 5.57 -11.83 2.32
C PHE A 577 4.53 -12.87 1.88
N PRO A 578 3.80 -12.64 0.77
CA PRO A 578 2.79 -13.55 0.26
C PRO A 578 3.36 -14.66 -0.64
N PHE A 579 4.68 -14.84 -0.74
CA PHE A 579 5.30 -15.75 -1.71
C PHE A 579 4.77 -17.19 -1.67
N VAL A 580 4.35 -17.69 -0.51
CA VAL A 580 3.75 -19.03 -0.36
C VAL A 580 2.43 -19.18 -1.14
N LYS A 581 1.73 -18.07 -1.40
CA LYS A 581 0.52 -18.02 -2.23
C LYS A 581 0.84 -18.06 -3.73
N PHE A 582 2.10 -17.85 -4.10
CA PHE A 582 2.55 -17.75 -5.49
C PHE A 582 3.80 -18.63 -5.74
N PRO A 583 3.67 -19.96 -5.74
CA PRO A 583 4.81 -20.89 -5.77
C PRO A 583 5.70 -20.79 -7.04
N GLY A 584 5.20 -20.18 -8.11
CA GLY A 584 5.95 -19.91 -9.34
C GLY A 584 6.79 -18.63 -9.31
N VAL A 585 6.60 -17.78 -8.31
CA VAL A 585 7.29 -16.49 -8.19
C VAL A 585 8.65 -16.67 -7.53
N ASP A 586 9.64 -15.94 -8.04
CA ASP A 586 10.93 -15.78 -7.38
C ASP A 586 10.83 -14.87 -6.15
N THR A 587 11.40 -15.30 -5.03
CA THR A 587 11.29 -14.61 -3.73
C THR A 587 12.41 -13.60 -3.48
N LEU A 588 13.06 -13.14 -4.55
CA LEU A 588 14.08 -12.10 -4.46
C LEU A 588 13.42 -10.75 -4.14
N LEU A 589 14.04 -10.04 -3.19
CA LEU A 589 13.70 -8.67 -2.84
C LEU A 589 14.29 -7.68 -3.85
N GLY A 590 13.66 -6.52 -4.00
CA GLY A 590 14.08 -5.52 -4.98
C GLY A 590 13.42 -4.16 -4.74
N PRO A 591 13.49 -3.25 -5.73
CA PRO A 591 13.04 -1.87 -5.57
C PRO A 591 11.51 -1.73 -5.59
N GLU A 592 10.78 -2.78 -5.94
CA GLU A 592 9.32 -2.82 -5.86
C GLU A 592 8.85 -3.63 -4.65
N MET A 593 7.98 -3.02 -3.84
CA MET A 593 7.40 -3.64 -2.63
C MET A 593 6.48 -4.81 -2.98
N LYS A 594 6.59 -5.91 -2.22
CA LYS A 594 5.79 -7.15 -2.36
C LYS A 594 5.18 -7.65 -1.05
N SER A 595 5.62 -7.15 0.10
CA SER A 595 5.08 -7.53 1.42
C SER A 595 3.62 -7.10 1.60
N THR A 596 2.89 -7.86 2.42
CA THR A 596 1.46 -7.65 2.70
C THR A 596 1.19 -7.17 4.12
N GLY A 597 2.20 -7.16 4.98
CA GLY A 597 2.09 -6.72 6.37
C GLY A 597 3.43 -6.74 7.06
N GLU A 598 3.42 -6.46 8.35
CA GLU A 598 4.62 -6.32 9.17
C GLU A 598 4.38 -6.79 10.61
N VAL A 599 5.49 -7.05 11.30
CA VAL A 599 5.53 -7.42 12.72
C VAL A 599 6.59 -6.62 13.44
N MET A 600 6.46 -6.51 14.76
CA MET A 600 7.34 -5.70 15.61
C MET A 600 7.94 -6.53 16.73
N GLY A 601 9.25 -6.70 16.72
CA GLY A 601 10.02 -7.29 17.82
C GLY A 601 10.61 -6.21 18.73
N VAL A 602 10.64 -6.48 20.05
CA VAL A 602 11.19 -5.54 21.05
C VAL A 602 12.23 -6.24 21.92
N GLY A 603 13.40 -5.65 22.05
CA GLY A 603 14.52 -6.23 22.80
C GLY A 603 15.40 -5.19 23.48
N ARG A 604 16.17 -5.62 24.48
CA ARG A 604 17.22 -4.80 25.09
C ARG A 604 18.43 -4.67 24.17
N THR A 605 18.63 -5.65 23.29
CA THR A 605 19.63 -5.63 22.24
C THR A 605 18.93 -5.68 20.88
N PHE A 606 19.63 -5.19 19.85
CA PHE A 606 19.16 -5.33 18.46
C PHE A 606 18.90 -6.80 18.10
N GLY A 607 19.82 -7.70 18.46
CA GLY A 607 19.67 -9.14 18.18
C GLY A 607 18.42 -9.74 18.80
N GLU A 608 18.06 -9.35 20.03
CA GLU A 608 16.83 -9.83 20.69
C GLU A 608 15.58 -9.31 19.98
N ALA A 609 15.57 -8.03 19.61
CA ALA A 609 14.47 -7.42 18.87
C ALA A 609 14.30 -8.07 17.49
N TYR A 610 15.40 -8.29 16.76
CA TYR A 610 15.39 -8.93 15.45
C TYR A 610 14.96 -10.39 15.49
N ALA A 611 15.38 -11.15 16.51
CA ALA A 611 14.92 -12.52 16.75
C ALA A 611 13.40 -12.59 16.94
N LYS A 612 12.85 -11.72 17.81
CA LYS A 612 11.40 -11.63 18.05
C LYS A 612 10.62 -11.18 16.82
N ALA A 613 11.17 -10.25 16.04
CA ALA A 613 10.54 -9.79 14.81
C ALA A 613 10.45 -10.94 13.78
N ASN A 614 11.53 -11.71 13.61
CA ASN A 614 11.54 -12.88 12.74
C ASN A 614 10.54 -13.95 13.21
N GLU A 615 10.52 -14.26 14.51
CA GLU A 615 9.57 -15.22 15.08
C GLU A 615 8.11 -14.77 14.90
N GLY A 616 7.83 -13.48 15.12
CA GLY A 616 6.52 -12.88 14.85
C GLY A 616 6.12 -12.99 13.37
N GLY A 617 7.09 -12.91 12.47
CA GLY A 617 6.94 -13.10 11.03
C GLY A 617 6.82 -14.58 10.62
N SER A 618 6.73 -15.50 11.58
CA SER A 618 6.74 -16.96 11.38
C SER A 618 8.02 -17.49 10.72
N VAL A 619 9.14 -16.79 10.89
CA VAL A 619 10.48 -17.20 10.47
C VAL A 619 11.24 -17.71 11.68
N LEU A 620 11.46 -19.03 11.74
CA LEU A 620 12.20 -19.66 12.82
C LEU A 620 13.68 -19.74 12.46
N LEU A 621 14.51 -18.96 13.15
CA LEU A 621 15.96 -19.05 12.98
C LEU A 621 16.47 -20.37 13.61
N PRO A 622 17.19 -21.22 12.86
CA PRO A 622 17.66 -22.51 13.37
C PRO A 622 18.75 -22.29 14.43
N ARG A 623 18.93 -23.22 15.37
CA ARG A 623 20.01 -23.13 16.39
C ARG A 623 21.26 -23.94 16.04
N SER A 624 21.12 -24.92 15.16
CA SER A 624 22.21 -25.78 14.71
C SER A 624 21.89 -26.36 13.32
N GLY A 625 22.83 -27.12 12.76
CA GLY A 625 22.69 -27.76 11.47
C GLY A 625 23.67 -27.22 10.44
N LEU A 626 23.38 -27.47 9.16
CA LEU A 626 24.23 -27.05 8.05
C LEU A 626 23.72 -25.72 7.47
N ALA A 627 24.58 -24.70 7.49
CA ALA A 627 24.33 -23.40 6.86
C ALA A 627 24.99 -23.33 5.47
N LEU A 628 24.22 -22.94 4.45
CA LEU A 628 24.72 -22.71 3.09
C LEU A 628 25.02 -21.24 2.85
N LEU A 629 26.24 -20.91 2.41
CA LEU A 629 26.62 -19.57 1.95
C LEU A 629 26.89 -19.60 0.43
N SER A 630 26.02 -18.94 -0.33
CA SER A 630 26.17 -18.74 -1.77
C SER A 630 25.96 -17.28 -2.11
N VAL A 631 27.03 -16.50 -2.03
CA VAL A 631 26.98 -15.03 -2.10
C VAL A 631 27.62 -14.49 -3.39
N ARG A 632 27.23 -13.27 -3.79
CA ARG A 632 27.89 -12.50 -4.84
C ARG A 632 29.33 -12.17 -4.46
N GLU A 633 30.12 -11.77 -5.43
CA GLU A 633 31.56 -11.51 -5.24
C GLU A 633 31.84 -10.39 -4.23
N ALA A 634 31.11 -9.28 -4.31
CA ALA A 634 31.24 -8.15 -3.39
C ALA A 634 31.03 -8.54 -1.91
N ASP A 635 30.16 -9.52 -1.66
CA ASP A 635 29.78 -9.92 -0.30
C ASP A 635 30.74 -10.94 0.33
N ARG A 636 31.70 -11.50 -0.45
CA ARG A 636 32.56 -12.61 0.03
C ARG A 636 33.36 -12.24 1.28
N ALA A 637 33.86 -11.00 1.37
CA ALA A 637 34.61 -10.55 2.53
C ALA A 637 33.74 -10.52 3.81
N ARG A 638 32.51 -10.02 3.70
CA ARG A 638 31.53 -10.01 4.80
C ARG A 638 31.06 -11.43 5.14
N ALA A 639 30.87 -12.28 4.13
CA ALA A 639 30.49 -13.68 4.31
C ALA A 639 31.50 -14.50 5.13
N VAL A 640 32.80 -14.17 5.10
CA VAL A 640 33.80 -14.77 5.99
C VAL A 640 33.47 -14.52 7.46
N ASN A 641 33.04 -13.31 7.81
CA ASN A 641 32.68 -12.97 9.20
C ASN A 641 31.39 -13.68 9.63
N VAL A 642 30.40 -13.77 8.73
CA VAL A 642 29.17 -14.54 8.97
C VAL A 642 29.49 -16.02 9.19
N ALA A 643 30.32 -16.62 8.34
CA ALA A 643 30.75 -18.02 8.48
C ALA A 643 31.47 -18.29 9.81
N ARG A 644 32.34 -17.37 10.25
CA ARG A 644 33.05 -17.49 11.53
C ARG A 644 32.06 -17.54 12.70
N LYS A 645 31.15 -16.56 12.76
CA LYS A 645 30.17 -16.49 13.84
C LYS A 645 29.20 -17.67 13.83
N LEU A 646 28.81 -18.18 12.66
CA LEU A 646 28.00 -19.39 12.56
C LEU A 646 28.76 -20.63 13.10
N LYS A 647 30.05 -20.77 12.79
CA LYS A 647 30.90 -21.82 13.39
C LYS A 647 31.02 -21.67 14.91
N ASP A 648 31.18 -20.45 15.42
CA ASP A 648 31.22 -20.17 16.87
C ASP A 648 29.90 -20.57 17.56
N LEU A 649 28.77 -20.47 16.84
CA LEU A 649 27.45 -20.93 17.27
C LEU A 649 27.20 -22.44 17.07
N GLY A 650 28.18 -23.18 16.54
CA GLY A 650 28.11 -24.64 16.36
C GLY A 650 27.50 -25.12 15.04
N PHE A 651 27.33 -24.24 14.04
CA PHE A 651 26.89 -24.65 12.71
C PHE A 651 28.01 -25.33 11.91
N GLU A 652 27.63 -26.31 11.11
CA GLU A 652 28.44 -26.69 9.96
C GLU A 652 28.23 -25.67 8.84
N VAL A 653 29.30 -25.37 8.09
CA VAL A 653 29.26 -24.37 7.01
C VAL A 653 29.55 -25.06 5.69
N ALA A 654 28.65 -24.86 4.74
CA ALA A 654 28.78 -25.24 3.35
C ALA A 654 28.72 -24.00 2.46
N ALA A 655 29.44 -24.01 1.33
CA ALA A 655 29.42 -22.88 0.41
C ALA A 655 29.70 -23.29 -1.04
N THR A 656 29.20 -22.47 -1.98
CA THR A 656 29.59 -22.61 -3.40
C THR A 656 31.07 -22.31 -3.60
N ARG A 657 31.72 -22.92 -4.61
CA ARG A 657 33.19 -22.91 -4.80
C ARG A 657 33.88 -21.57 -4.52
N GLY A 658 33.42 -20.48 -5.16
CA GLY A 658 34.02 -19.15 -4.97
C GLY A 658 33.88 -18.61 -3.55
N THR A 659 32.72 -18.82 -2.92
CA THR A 659 32.48 -18.43 -1.52
C THR A 659 33.27 -19.31 -0.56
N CYS A 660 33.28 -20.63 -0.79
CA CYS A 660 34.02 -21.61 0.00
C CYS A 660 35.51 -21.30 0.02
N ARG A 661 36.09 -20.95 -1.14
CA ARG A 661 37.50 -20.57 -1.25
C ARG A 661 37.85 -19.42 -0.31
N SER A 662 37.10 -18.32 -0.36
CA SER A 662 37.33 -17.15 0.52
C SER A 662 37.20 -17.50 2.01
N ILE A 663 36.26 -18.38 2.38
CA ILE A 663 36.08 -18.85 3.76
C ILE A 663 37.27 -19.72 4.21
N THR A 664 37.71 -20.67 3.36
CA THR A 664 38.84 -21.54 3.67
C THR A 664 40.18 -20.81 3.72
N GLU A 665 40.39 -19.81 2.85
CA GLU A 665 41.58 -18.94 2.86
C GLU A 665 41.67 -18.12 4.16
N ALA A 666 40.53 -17.85 4.81
CA ALA A 666 40.46 -17.20 6.13
C ALA A 666 40.59 -18.18 7.32
N GLY A 667 40.93 -19.45 7.06
CA GLY A 667 41.17 -20.48 8.08
C GLY A 667 39.91 -21.12 8.67
N ILE A 668 38.75 -20.94 8.03
CA ILE A 668 37.47 -21.50 8.49
C ILE A 668 37.14 -22.74 7.67
N GLU A 669 36.82 -23.84 8.34
CA GLU A 669 36.39 -25.07 7.68
C GLU A 669 35.06 -24.86 6.94
N CYS A 670 35.01 -25.20 5.65
CA CYS A 670 33.84 -25.04 4.82
C CYS A 670 33.72 -26.17 3.80
N ARG A 671 32.55 -26.80 3.71
CA ARG A 671 32.24 -27.85 2.73
C ARG A 671 31.86 -27.23 1.39
N ILE A 672 32.48 -27.68 0.31
CA ILE A 672 32.11 -27.26 -1.05
C ILE A 672 30.76 -27.89 -1.45
N VAL A 673 29.87 -27.08 -2.01
CA VAL A 673 28.59 -27.53 -2.62
C VAL A 673 28.51 -27.06 -4.07
N ASN A 674 28.03 -27.95 -4.95
CA ASN A 674 27.85 -27.66 -6.38
C ASN A 674 26.63 -26.77 -6.62
N LYS A 675 26.75 -25.79 -7.53
CA LYS A 675 25.59 -25.14 -8.16
C LYS A 675 24.85 -26.14 -9.06
N VAL A 676 23.63 -25.80 -9.48
CA VAL A 676 22.79 -26.66 -10.34
C VAL A 676 23.53 -27.11 -11.62
N LYS A 677 24.32 -26.22 -12.23
CA LYS A 677 25.09 -26.49 -13.46
C LYS A 677 26.40 -27.27 -13.22
N GLU A 678 26.82 -27.48 -11.97
CA GLU A 678 28.17 -27.97 -11.62
C GLU A 678 28.22 -29.48 -11.30
N GLY A 679 27.07 -30.18 -11.23
CA GLY A 679 27.01 -31.63 -10.99
C GLY A 679 26.06 -32.02 -9.84
N ARG A 680 25.99 -33.30 -9.49
CA ARG A 680 25.10 -33.82 -8.42
C ARG A 680 25.89 -34.50 -7.28
N PRO A 681 25.42 -34.40 -6.01
CA PRO A 681 24.30 -33.57 -5.57
C PRO A 681 24.65 -32.07 -5.66
N HIS A 682 23.68 -31.25 -6.03
CA HIS A 682 23.78 -29.78 -6.02
C HIS A 682 22.87 -29.17 -4.95
N ILE A 683 22.96 -27.84 -4.75
CA ILE A 683 22.17 -27.08 -3.76
C ILE A 683 20.69 -27.48 -3.76
N VAL A 684 20.03 -27.49 -4.93
CA VAL A 684 18.59 -27.80 -5.01
C VAL A 684 18.27 -29.26 -4.63
N ASP A 685 19.19 -30.21 -4.81
CA ASP A 685 18.98 -31.60 -4.38
C ASP A 685 19.09 -31.67 -2.86
N MET A 686 20.09 -30.99 -2.28
CA MET A 686 20.31 -30.93 -0.83
C MET A 686 19.16 -30.22 -0.10
N ILE A 687 18.58 -29.15 -0.68
CA ILE A 687 17.37 -28.51 -0.14
C ILE A 687 16.20 -29.51 -0.12
N LYS A 688 16.02 -30.29 -1.20
CA LYS A 688 14.94 -31.28 -1.27
C LYS A 688 15.10 -32.43 -0.28
N ASN A 689 16.34 -32.71 0.11
CA ASN A 689 16.69 -33.71 1.12
C ASN A 689 16.70 -33.12 2.55
N ASP A 690 16.25 -31.88 2.73
CA ASP A 690 16.22 -31.16 4.01
C ASP A 690 17.60 -31.11 4.70
N GLU A 691 18.69 -31.03 3.92
CA GLU A 691 20.06 -31.02 4.45
C GLU A 691 20.49 -29.67 5.03
N PHE A 692 19.84 -28.57 4.63
CA PHE A 692 20.18 -27.21 5.09
C PHE A 692 19.20 -26.69 6.14
N ALA A 693 19.74 -26.13 7.21
CA ALA A 693 18.95 -25.42 8.23
C ALA A 693 18.83 -23.92 7.92
N LEU A 694 19.89 -23.32 7.37
CA LEU A 694 19.98 -21.90 7.03
C LEU A 694 20.58 -21.71 5.64
N ILE A 695 20.00 -20.83 4.83
CA ILE A 695 20.52 -20.49 3.49
C ILE A 695 20.76 -18.98 3.37
N ILE A 696 21.99 -18.59 3.07
CA ILE A 696 22.36 -17.22 2.74
C ILE A 696 22.65 -17.20 1.24
N ASN A 697 21.76 -16.58 0.46
CA ASN A 697 21.89 -16.51 -0.99
C ASN A 697 21.77 -15.08 -1.52
N THR A 698 22.91 -14.43 -1.74
CA THR A 698 22.95 -13.11 -2.36
C THR A 698 23.32 -13.23 -3.83
N THR A 699 22.69 -12.43 -4.70
CA THR A 699 22.89 -12.48 -6.15
C THR A 699 22.97 -11.11 -6.77
N GLU A 700 23.74 -11.01 -7.86
CA GLU A 700 23.89 -9.79 -8.64
C GLU A 700 23.88 -10.10 -10.12
N GLY A 701 23.18 -9.27 -10.89
CA GLY A 701 23.02 -9.44 -12.33
C GLY A 701 21.95 -10.45 -12.70
N LYS A 702 21.25 -10.15 -13.80
CA LYS A 702 20.06 -10.86 -14.27
C LYS A 702 20.24 -12.37 -14.45
N GLN A 703 21.31 -12.81 -15.10
CA GLN A 703 21.54 -14.24 -15.34
C GLN A 703 21.78 -15.00 -14.03
N ALA A 704 22.49 -14.40 -13.08
CA ALA A 704 22.72 -15.02 -11.77
C ALA A 704 21.43 -15.10 -10.95
N ILE A 705 20.58 -14.07 -11.03
CA ILE A 705 19.24 -14.06 -10.41
C ILE A 705 18.38 -15.21 -10.95
N ILE A 706 18.31 -15.37 -12.27
CA ILE A 706 17.55 -16.45 -12.92
C ILE A 706 18.10 -17.83 -12.52
N ASP A 707 19.42 -18.01 -12.60
CA ASP A 707 20.09 -19.29 -12.28
C ASP A 707 19.87 -19.71 -10.81
N SER A 708 19.72 -18.74 -9.90
CA SER A 708 19.54 -18.96 -8.46
C SER A 708 18.09 -18.99 -7.99
N ALA A 709 17.11 -18.58 -8.82
CA ALA A 709 15.69 -18.55 -8.46
C ALA A 709 15.17 -19.91 -7.95
N SER A 710 15.70 -21.01 -8.50
CA SER A 710 15.37 -22.37 -8.04
C SER A 710 15.76 -22.65 -6.59
N ILE A 711 16.86 -22.06 -6.09
CA ILE A 711 17.32 -22.18 -4.70
C ILE A 711 16.29 -21.52 -3.77
N ARG A 712 15.96 -20.25 -4.04
CA ARG A 712 15.03 -19.44 -3.25
C ARG A 712 13.62 -20.04 -3.20
N ARG A 713 13.08 -20.43 -4.36
CA ARG A 713 11.77 -21.09 -4.44
C ARG A 713 11.74 -22.40 -3.66
N LYS A 714 12.80 -23.20 -3.73
CA LYS A 714 12.86 -24.50 -3.02
C LYS A 714 13.08 -24.31 -1.53
N ALA A 715 13.88 -23.33 -1.11
CA ALA A 715 14.01 -22.95 0.29
C ALA A 715 12.64 -22.60 0.90
N LEU A 716 11.86 -21.74 0.23
CA LEU A 716 10.50 -21.42 0.66
C LEU A 716 9.59 -22.66 0.73
N GLN A 717 9.60 -23.50 -0.31
CA GLN A 717 8.74 -24.71 -0.36
C GLN A 717 9.07 -25.73 0.74
N HIS A 718 10.36 -25.87 1.08
CA HIS A 718 10.84 -26.76 2.14
C HIS A 718 10.90 -26.07 3.51
N LYS A 719 10.41 -24.83 3.63
CA LYS A 719 10.41 -24.04 4.88
C LYS A 719 11.80 -23.91 5.52
N VAL A 720 12.83 -23.85 4.70
CA VAL A 720 14.20 -23.60 5.16
C VAL A 720 14.38 -22.10 5.36
N SER A 721 14.87 -21.67 6.52
CA SER A 721 15.14 -20.25 6.79
C SER A 721 16.21 -19.74 5.85
N TYR A 722 15.96 -18.60 5.21
CA TYR A 722 16.88 -18.04 4.24
C TYR A 722 16.85 -16.51 4.24
N THR A 723 17.96 -15.92 3.82
CA THR A 723 18.08 -14.49 3.56
C THR A 723 18.72 -14.25 2.20
N THR A 724 18.32 -13.17 1.55
CA THR A 724 18.79 -12.78 0.21
C THR A 724 19.79 -11.63 0.22
N THR A 725 20.11 -11.11 1.41
CA THR A 725 21.07 -10.01 1.60
C THR A 725 22.14 -10.41 2.60
N ILE A 726 23.34 -9.84 2.45
CA ILE A 726 24.45 -10.11 3.36
C ILE A 726 24.23 -9.42 4.72
N SER A 727 23.61 -8.24 4.73
CA SER A 727 23.23 -7.54 5.96
C SER A 727 22.17 -8.30 6.75
N GLY A 728 21.19 -8.90 6.08
CA GLY A 728 20.21 -9.80 6.72
C GLY A 728 20.87 -11.03 7.34
N ALA A 729 21.93 -11.56 6.72
CA ALA A 729 22.72 -12.65 7.30
C ALA A 729 23.50 -12.22 8.55
N GLU A 730 24.07 -11.02 8.55
CA GLU A 730 24.75 -10.44 9.72
C GLU A 730 23.77 -10.20 10.87
N ALA A 731 22.58 -9.67 10.58
CA ALA A 731 21.50 -9.48 11.57
C ALA A 731 20.97 -10.81 12.13
N ALA A 732 20.75 -11.81 11.27
CA ALA A 732 20.33 -13.15 11.69
C ALA A 732 21.33 -13.78 12.66
N VAL A 733 22.64 -13.61 12.42
CA VAL A 733 23.66 -14.12 13.35
C VAL A 733 23.62 -13.39 14.70
N LEU A 734 23.36 -12.08 14.75
CA LEU A 734 23.20 -11.35 16.01
C LEU A 734 21.99 -11.83 16.80
N ALA A 735 20.91 -12.20 16.11
CA ALA A 735 19.74 -12.83 16.71
C ALA A 735 20.04 -14.25 17.23
N LEU A 736 20.81 -15.05 16.49
CA LEU A 736 21.19 -16.40 16.90
C LEU A 736 22.09 -16.44 18.15
N GLN A 737 22.83 -15.35 18.41
CA GLN A 737 23.62 -15.19 19.63
C GLN A 737 22.79 -14.93 20.89
N GLN A 738 21.49 -14.63 20.75
CA GLN A 738 20.61 -14.40 21.89
C GLN A 738 20.14 -15.73 22.50
N PRO A 739 19.94 -15.78 23.83
CA PRO A 739 19.44 -16.97 24.53
C PRO A 739 18.03 -17.37 24.08
N ASP A 740 17.64 -18.61 24.35
CA ASP A 740 16.33 -19.16 23.97
C ASP A 740 15.16 -18.57 24.76
N GLU A 741 15.40 -18.08 25.97
CA GLU A 741 14.36 -17.50 26.81
C GLU A 741 14.15 -16.03 26.45
N LEU A 742 13.13 -15.77 25.63
CA LEU A 742 12.73 -14.42 25.24
C LEU A 742 11.86 -13.79 26.34
N ASN A 743 12.29 -12.64 26.85
CA ASN A 743 11.48 -11.86 27.79
C ASN A 743 10.28 -11.25 27.07
N VAL A 744 9.11 -11.26 27.70
CA VAL A 744 7.89 -10.63 27.18
C VAL A 744 7.65 -9.32 27.93
N ASN A 745 7.32 -8.26 27.21
CA ASN A 745 6.97 -6.96 27.80
C ASN A 745 5.63 -6.50 27.24
N THR A 746 4.84 -5.81 28.06
CA THR A 746 3.66 -5.09 27.57
C THR A 746 4.07 -3.71 27.03
N LEU A 747 3.32 -3.17 26.08
CA LEU A 747 3.55 -1.79 25.62
C LEU A 747 3.42 -0.77 26.76
N ARG A 748 2.55 -1.04 27.75
CA ARG A 748 2.37 -0.16 28.91
C ARG A 748 3.63 -0.08 29.78
N GLU A 749 4.31 -1.20 29.99
CA GLU A 749 5.58 -1.25 30.72
C GLU A 749 6.73 -0.61 29.94
N LEU A 750 6.69 -0.68 28.60
CA LEU A 750 7.69 -0.06 27.75
C LEU A 750 7.54 1.48 27.66
N HIS A 751 6.32 1.99 27.84
CA HIS A 751 6.00 3.42 27.77
C HIS A 751 6.03 4.14 29.13
N GLY A 752 5.84 3.40 30.23
CA GLY A 752 5.94 3.90 31.60
C GLY A 752 7.39 3.99 32.08
#